data_AF-A0A8J7CV87-F1
#
_entry.id   AF-A0A8J7CV87-F1
#
_cell.length_a   1.000
_cell.length_b   1.000
_cell.length_c   1.000
_cell.angle_alpha   90.00
_cell.angle_beta   90.00
_cell.angle_gamma   90.00
#
_symmetry.space_group_name_H-M   'P 1'
#
loop_
_entity.id
_entity.type
_entity.pdbx_description
1 polymer ?
#
loop_
_entity_poly.entity_id
_entity_poly.type
_entity_poly.pdbx_seq_one_letter_code
_entity_poly.pdbx_strand_id
1 'polypeptide(L)'
;MKLETRISSNFQPVYRPDSDQLKPYNTGLITLPIRIADYDQELELQLEAILDVDIENRDRAFRNRGREMLLLMTIKEEINKYFLQNVNLHKFVTELQYSIRQEIETSLNRALIDKGRKIAYLSFSSKSIDEIQNRFSLKQSLEIQDYQIDCFLKELKENIRVNNFINLQLIDLSSYRTAVANRLIPLDESGKPNLEIWVKQRLAQEINSILPNETFADLISEFEPIIANSARILENKNNNYSQKVFNAIESASRLIGYSVTRLISEPELEVRRRLALQDFLEIKDFLITCSVKDFEKEVTLNNTVQLQIADILKYITAIKSQQIPLNDEDGKPNLEKWAKQNLEKIIKSQFSQLEIVDLLPQQQQESYELKIATEIQKAADAIGYEVLQIISIPEFEIRKILGIKDFLEINDYPVSCTVKGFNKQIQVRNTLHLQIDDPYKYGIAIKNKAIPLNDQDETPSLEKWAGQKLEEIVKSLLLETEYVALFSEENTIAGAKNQTYESKVQDKIQEAAGVIGYRATQIISIPELEQVLALKENFNIETGEQEYPTRDADCSVALATTVVMRIENLQSIGKFLQNSENDLKTQIKNKIQESISRVMTKIELERFYMRFYYFDAQVRGETESVEKLISDAIEQQLKEHFQAVVISIILRICDTDLIQLFGDLIAINSDFEIEFQPINSDVEKVCLTGKFQVLSVGENDWYNFQSGFRTVLAKRKEIIRVIAELEEQRMQLERQTVVNGKEITALKQRIEAREAETCGIDLIRQNIESYLERIFLRFSVEQFRNYKIQDCYELKKDIYSWLGVIKNMYGLEIKVSQIALEITESKDMKDSASPTSPKPGLSKLKAQLRDKQDQLLRKEDQLKILEEDIDKIERRRNIASITQKHEYEARLEDLRHERDKLVQEKYKLHDEVEDIEEKIRNY
;
A
#
# COMPACT_ATOMS: atom_id res chain seq x y z
N MET A 1 -100.87 20.24 -4.68
CA MET A 1 -99.89 20.57 -3.62
C MET A 1 -99.92 22.09 -3.40
N LYS A 2 -100.19 22.52 -2.16
CA LYS A 2 -100.32 23.92 -1.69
C LYS A 2 -99.00 24.70 -1.98
N LEU A 3 -99.03 25.89 -2.62
CA LEU A 3 -99.15 27.27 -2.06
C LEU A 3 -98.19 27.48 -0.87
N GLU A 4 -97.31 28.47 -0.76
CA GLU A 4 -96.99 29.77 -1.38
C GLU A 4 -95.49 30.05 -1.04
N THR A 5 -94.71 30.96 -1.62
CA THR A 5 -94.72 32.39 -1.21
C THR A 5 -93.71 33.21 -2.03
N ARG A 6 -94.27 34.24 -2.66
CA ARG A 6 -93.83 35.61 -2.99
C ARG A 6 -92.40 35.95 -3.39
N ILE A 7 -92.41 36.50 -4.60
CA ILE A 7 -91.50 37.30 -5.40
C ILE A 7 -90.87 38.51 -4.67
N SER A 8 -89.60 38.69 -5.04
CA SER A 8 -88.69 39.81 -4.83
C SER A 8 -89.13 41.11 -5.53
N SER A 9 -88.91 42.24 -4.87
CA SER A 9 -88.68 43.53 -5.55
C SER A 9 -87.68 44.37 -4.77
N ASN A 10 -86.53 44.56 -5.39
CA ASN A 10 -85.42 45.41 -5.01
C ASN A 10 -85.83 46.87 -4.78
N PHE A 11 -85.49 47.41 -3.62
CA PHE A 11 -85.10 48.81 -3.43
C PHE A 11 -83.95 48.85 -2.42
N GLN A 12 -82.71 48.96 -2.92
CA GLN A 12 -81.59 49.43 -2.10
C GLN A 12 -81.74 50.94 -1.89
N PRO A 13 -81.72 51.45 -0.65
CA PRO A 13 -81.34 52.83 -0.44
C PRO A 13 -79.85 52.96 -0.74
N VAL A 14 -79.57 53.79 -1.74
CA VAL A 14 -78.27 54.34 -2.10
C VAL A 14 -77.62 54.90 -0.83
N TYR A 15 -76.64 54.16 -0.29
CA TYR A 15 -75.70 54.68 0.69
C TYR A 15 -74.83 55.71 -0.05
N ARG A 16 -75.14 57.00 0.09
CA ARG A 16 -74.24 58.05 -0.38
C ARG A 16 -72.99 58.06 0.50
N PRO A 17 -71.79 57.88 -0.07
CA PRO A 17 -70.53 58.01 0.62
C PRO A 17 -70.09 59.47 0.55
N ASP A 18 -70.46 60.28 1.54
CA ASP A 18 -69.83 61.59 1.80
C ASP A 18 -69.49 61.68 3.29
N SER A 19 -68.41 60.98 3.64
CA SER A 19 -67.20 61.51 4.28
C SER A 19 -67.28 62.66 5.31
N ASP A 20 -68.32 62.77 6.13
CA ASP A 20 -68.15 63.35 7.46
C ASP A 20 -67.56 62.29 8.39
N GLN A 21 -66.26 62.01 8.21
CA GLN A 21 -65.48 61.24 9.18
C GLN A 21 -65.69 61.91 10.54
N LEU A 22 -66.37 61.21 11.47
CA LEU A 22 -66.49 61.66 12.85
C LEU A 22 -65.07 61.89 13.37
N LYS A 23 -64.68 63.16 13.47
CA LYS A 23 -63.32 63.52 13.84
C LYS A 23 -63.04 63.05 15.28
N PRO A 24 -61.79 62.69 15.58
CA PRO A 24 -61.35 62.56 16.95
C PRO A 24 -61.63 63.86 17.72
N TYR A 25 -62.11 63.73 18.96
CA TYR A 25 -62.34 64.86 19.84
C TYR A 25 -61.14 65.04 20.75
N ASN A 26 -60.41 66.16 20.61
CA ASN A 26 -59.35 66.53 21.53
C ASN A 26 -59.95 67.39 22.65
N THR A 27 -59.75 66.98 23.91
CA THR A 27 -60.19 67.76 25.08
C THR A 27 -59.40 69.04 25.27
N GLY A 28 -58.21 69.14 24.67
CA GLY A 28 -57.19 70.12 25.04
C GLY A 28 -56.58 69.79 26.41
N LEU A 29 -55.64 70.64 26.84
CA LEU A 29 -55.06 70.57 28.18
C LEU A 29 -56.05 71.13 29.21
N ILE A 30 -56.38 70.35 30.22
CA ILE A 30 -57.39 70.66 31.24
C ILE A 30 -56.77 70.48 32.61
N THR A 31 -56.91 71.49 33.46
CA THR A 31 -56.55 71.41 34.88
C THR A 31 -57.75 70.99 35.71
N LEU A 32 -57.56 70.00 36.57
CA LEU A 32 -58.56 69.41 37.47
C LEU A 32 -58.02 69.37 38.90
N PRO A 33 -58.76 69.92 39.87
CA PRO A 33 -58.50 69.60 41.27
C PRO A 33 -58.98 68.17 41.52
N ILE A 34 -58.08 67.31 42.00
CA ILE A 34 -58.41 65.93 42.37
C ILE A 34 -58.13 65.68 43.86
N ARG A 35 -58.87 64.74 44.45
CA ARG A 35 -58.60 64.21 45.79
C ARG A 35 -58.24 62.74 45.67
N ILE A 36 -57.33 62.28 46.52
CA ILE A 36 -56.87 60.89 46.58
C ILE A 36 -57.12 60.32 47.98
N ALA A 37 -57.12 59.00 48.10
CA ALA A 37 -57.71 58.30 49.26
C ALA A 37 -57.07 58.64 50.63
N ASP A 38 -55.77 58.92 50.66
CA ASP A 38 -54.95 59.09 51.88
C ASP A 38 -54.29 60.49 51.99
N TYR A 39 -54.76 61.43 51.16
CA TYR A 39 -54.29 62.81 51.14
C TYR A 39 -55.46 63.79 51.15
N ASP A 40 -55.66 64.47 52.29
CA ASP A 40 -56.81 65.35 52.51
C ASP A 40 -56.77 66.65 51.69
N GLN A 41 -55.62 67.02 51.11
CA GLN A 41 -55.49 68.25 50.32
C GLN A 41 -55.78 67.98 48.84
N GLU A 42 -56.31 68.98 48.15
CA GLU A 42 -56.55 68.90 46.70
C GLU A 42 -55.23 68.99 45.93
N LEU A 43 -55.08 68.13 44.94
CA LEU A 43 -53.92 68.05 44.06
C LEU A 43 -54.30 68.58 42.67
N GLU A 44 -53.41 69.34 42.05
CA GLU A 44 -53.63 69.86 40.69
C GLU A 44 -53.21 68.80 39.67
N LEU A 45 -54.17 68.25 38.92
CA LEU A 45 -53.93 67.33 37.81
C LEU A 45 -54.19 68.03 36.48
N GLN A 46 -53.20 68.04 35.60
CA GLN A 46 -53.34 68.42 34.21
C GLN A 46 -53.56 67.16 33.36
N LEU A 47 -54.55 67.22 32.48
CA LEU A 47 -55.02 66.12 31.65
C LEU A 47 -55.09 66.59 30.20
N GLU A 48 -54.65 65.76 29.28
CA GLU A 48 -54.96 65.89 27.85
C GLU A 48 -55.46 64.53 27.32
N ALA A 49 -56.59 64.50 26.62
CA ALA A 49 -57.14 63.29 26.04
C ALA A 49 -57.62 63.51 24.61
N ILE A 50 -57.38 62.51 23.75
CA ILE A 50 -57.94 62.44 22.41
C ILE A 50 -58.88 61.24 22.37
N LEU A 51 -60.14 61.50 22.06
CA LEU A 51 -61.19 60.48 21.95
C LEU A 51 -61.43 60.16 20.48
N ASP A 52 -61.19 58.91 20.10
CA ASP A 52 -61.55 58.42 18.78
C ASP A 52 -62.94 57.78 18.78
N VAL A 53 -63.46 57.53 17.59
CA VAL A 53 -64.72 56.81 17.41
C VAL A 53 -64.48 55.35 17.73
N ASP A 54 -65.28 54.80 18.63
CA ASP A 54 -65.36 53.36 18.78
C ASP A 54 -66.17 52.79 17.61
N ILE A 55 -65.50 52.05 16.72
CA ILE A 55 -66.07 51.55 15.45
C ILE A 55 -67.29 50.66 15.73
N GLU A 56 -67.23 49.85 16.79
CA GLU A 56 -68.33 48.94 17.16
C GLU A 56 -69.56 49.70 17.65
N ASN A 57 -69.36 50.90 18.19
CA ASN A 57 -70.40 51.76 18.74
C ASN A 57 -70.59 53.05 17.92
N ARG A 58 -70.25 53.02 16.62
CA ARG A 58 -70.26 54.19 15.74
C ARG A 58 -71.61 54.92 15.68
N ASP A 59 -72.73 54.20 15.73
CA ASP A 59 -74.07 54.80 15.75
C ASP A 59 -74.32 55.62 17.03
N ARG A 60 -73.75 55.19 18.16
CA ARG A 60 -73.79 55.94 19.42
C ARG A 60 -72.90 57.18 19.33
N ALA A 61 -71.75 57.07 18.67
CA ALA A 61 -70.86 58.20 18.42
C ALA A 61 -71.54 59.28 17.56
N PHE A 62 -72.26 58.85 16.51
CA PHE A 62 -73.02 59.75 15.64
C PHE A 62 -74.17 60.45 16.38
N ARG A 63 -74.90 59.72 17.24
CA ARG A 63 -75.95 60.31 18.10
C ARG A 63 -75.44 61.33 19.11
N ASN A 64 -74.18 61.22 19.52
CA ASN A 64 -73.53 62.16 20.43
C ASN A 64 -72.68 63.23 19.71
N ARG A 65 -72.81 63.37 18.38
CA ARG A 65 -72.16 64.44 17.61
C ARG A 65 -72.65 65.82 18.12
N GLY A 66 -71.72 66.74 18.40
CA GLY A 66 -72.04 68.08 18.93
C GLY A 66 -72.32 68.12 20.45
N ARG A 67 -72.02 67.03 21.18
CA ARG A 67 -72.16 66.95 22.65
C ARG A 67 -70.82 66.84 23.37
N GLU A 68 -69.82 67.57 22.89
CA GLU A 68 -68.44 67.54 23.40
C GLU A 68 -68.37 67.88 24.91
N MET A 69 -69.17 68.85 25.36
CA MET A 69 -69.24 69.21 26.78
C MET A 69 -69.70 68.04 27.68
N LEU A 70 -70.62 67.19 27.19
CA LEU A 70 -71.08 66.03 27.94
C LEU A 70 -69.96 64.99 28.07
N LEU A 71 -69.21 64.74 27.00
CA LEU A 71 -68.04 63.85 27.03
C LEU A 71 -67.00 64.35 28.05
N LEU A 72 -66.77 65.67 28.06
CA LEU A 72 -65.84 66.28 28.99
C LEU A 72 -66.28 66.14 30.45
N MET A 73 -67.56 66.35 30.75
CA MET A 73 -68.09 66.13 32.10
C MET A 73 -67.93 64.68 32.55
N THR A 74 -68.25 63.71 31.68
CA THR A 74 -68.07 62.28 31.97
C THR A 74 -66.60 61.95 32.28
N ILE A 75 -65.65 62.49 31.52
CA ILE A 75 -64.22 62.28 31.77
C ILE A 75 -63.81 62.84 33.12
N LYS A 76 -64.21 64.08 33.46
CA LYS A 76 -63.87 64.73 34.73
C LYS A 76 -64.44 63.99 35.94
N GLU A 77 -65.69 63.54 35.86
CA GLU A 77 -66.36 62.80 36.93
C GLU A 77 -65.70 61.44 37.16
N GLU A 78 -65.45 60.69 36.08
CA GLU A 78 -64.85 59.37 36.18
C GLU A 78 -63.40 59.42 36.68
N ILE A 79 -62.60 60.41 36.24
CA ILE A 79 -61.24 60.63 36.74
C ILE A 79 -61.27 60.93 38.25
N ASN A 80 -62.09 61.88 38.69
CA ASN A 80 -62.17 62.24 40.12
C ASN A 80 -62.58 61.04 40.98
N LYS A 81 -63.58 60.29 40.53
CA LYS A 81 -64.02 59.07 41.20
C LYS A 81 -62.90 58.03 41.26
N TYR A 82 -62.16 57.85 40.18
CA TYR A 82 -61.05 56.89 40.11
C TYR A 82 -59.94 57.24 41.10
N PHE A 83 -59.46 58.48 41.08
CA PHE A 83 -58.38 58.93 41.96
C PHE A 83 -58.75 58.84 43.44
N LEU A 84 -59.98 59.20 43.80
CA LEU A 84 -60.44 59.14 45.18
C LEU A 84 -60.52 57.70 45.72
N GLN A 85 -60.85 56.73 44.87
CA GLN A 85 -61.10 55.35 45.29
C GLN A 85 -59.88 54.44 45.19
N ASN A 86 -59.00 54.66 44.20
CA ASN A 86 -57.99 53.69 43.80
C ASN A 86 -56.56 54.21 43.87
N VAL A 87 -56.37 55.52 44.03
CA VAL A 87 -55.05 56.15 44.04
C VAL A 87 -54.75 56.66 45.44
N ASN A 88 -53.58 56.27 45.94
CA ASN A 88 -52.99 56.81 47.16
C ASN A 88 -51.84 57.77 46.82
N LEU A 89 -51.31 58.48 47.80
CA LEU A 89 -50.30 59.51 47.60
C LEU A 89 -49.03 58.95 46.96
N HIS A 90 -48.64 57.73 47.35
CA HIS A 90 -47.49 57.05 46.77
C HIS A 90 -47.70 56.84 45.26
N LYS A 91 -48.77 56.14 44.87
CA LYS A 91 -49.11 55.88 43.47
C LYS A 91 -49.27 57.19 42.69
N PHE A 92 -49.87 58.22 43.28
CA PHE A 92 -50.00 59.52 42.63
C PHE A 92 -48.64 60.12 42.25
N VAL A 93 -47.61 59.97 43.08
CA VAL A 93 -46.29 60.55 42.83
C VAL A 93 -45.42 59.65 41.94
N THR A 94 -45.49 58.32 42.10
CA THR A 94 -44.58 57.38 41.42
C THR A 94 -45.17 56.77 40.15
N GLU A 95 -46.50 56.65 40.05
CA GLU A 95 -47.18 55.81 39.08
C GLU A 95 -48.12 56.58 38.11
N LEU A 96 -48.26 57.90 38.26
CA LEU A 96 -49.22 58.72 37.50
C LEU A 96 -49.12 58.55 35.98
N GLN A 97 -47.91 58.47 35.43
CA GLN A 97 -47.68 58.33 33.98
C GLN A 97 -47.83 56.90 33.45
N TYR A 98 -47.87 55.92 34.35
CA TYR A 98 -47.73 54.50 34.01
C TYR A 98 -49.01 53.72 34.34
N SER A 99 -49.04 52.99 35.46
CA SER A 99 -50.15 52.10 35.86
C SER A 99 -51.46 52.88 36.02
N ILE A 100 -51.44 54.02 36.71
CA ILE A 100 -52.63 54.86 36.90
C ILE A 100 -53.20 55.28 35.55
N ARG A 101 -52.35 55.68 34.61
CA ARG A 101 -52.79 56.10 33.28
C ARG A 101 -53.56 54.99 32.56
N GLN A 102 -53.03 53.77 32.57
CA GLN A 102 -53.66 52.62 31.92
C GLN A 102 -54.96 52.20 32.59
N GLU A 103 -55.00 52.23 33.92
CA GLU A 103 -56.19 51.89 34.68
C GLU A 103 -57.30 52.93 34.45
N ILE A 104 -56.96 54.22 34.43
CA ILE A 104 -57.90 55.29 34.11
C ILE A 104 -58.35 55.20 32.66
N GLU A 105 -57.46 54.94 31.70
CA GLU A 105 -57.84 54.71 30.30
C GLU A 105 -58.88 53.60 30.18
N THR A 106 -58.71 52.52 30.95
CA THR A 106 -59.66 51.41 31.01
C THR A 106 -61.00 51.83 31.63
N SER A 107 -60.98 52.61 32.72
CA SER A 107 -62.20 53.13 33.36
C SER A 107 -62.94 54.10 32.43
N LEU A 108 -62.20 54.99 31.77
CA LEU A 108 -62.72 55.95 30.80
C LEU A 108 -63.30 55.27 29.57
N ASN A 109 -62.63 54.27 29.00
CA ASN A 109 -63.18 53.50 27.89
C ASN A 109 -64.50 52.81 28.25
N ARG A 110 -64.61 52.27 29.47
CA ARG A 110 -65.88 51.74 29.99
C ARG A 110 -66.96 52.81 30.13
N ALA A 111 -66.62 53.99 30.65
CA ALA A 111 -67.58 55.09 30.81
C ALA A 111 -68.00 55.72 29.46
N LEU A 112 -67.12 55.70 28.45
CA LEU A 112 -67.32 56.32 27.14
C LEU A 112 -68.00 55.41 26.11
N ILE A 113 -68.11 54.11 26.37
CA ILE A 113 -68.71 53.13 25.45
C ILE A 113 -70.16 53.46 25.09
N ASP A 114 -70.95 53.94 26.06
CA ASP A 114 -72.34 54.38 25.84
C ASP A 114 -72.45 55.67 25.04
N LYS A 115 -71.33 56.38 24.90
CA LYS A 115 -71.20 57.56 24.04
C LYS A 115 -70.60 57.24 22.67
N GLY A 116 -70.20 55.99 22.44
CA GLY A 116 -69.56 55.51 21.21
C GLY A 116 -68.16 56.07 20.99
N ARG A 117 -67.46 56.43 22.05
CA ARG A 117 -66.10 56.97 21.99
C ARG A 117 -65.14 56.07 22.76
N LYS A 118 -63.89 56.07 22.34
CA LYS A 118 -62.77 55.43 23.05
C LYS A 118 -61.60 56.39 23.15
N ILE A 119 -60.80 56.23 24.19
CA ILE A 119 -59.53 56.92 24.36
C ILE A 119 -58.57 56.43 23.28
N ALA A 120 -57.98 57.36 22.55
CA ALA A 120 -56.87 57.12 21.63
C ALA A 120 -55.56 57.70 22.16
N TYR A 121 -55.64 58.75 22.98
CA TYR A 121 -54.52 59.32 23.69
C TYR A 121 -54.98 59.83 25.04
N LEU A 122 -54.14 59.64 26.05
CA LEU A 122 -54.35 60.13 27.41
C LEU A 122 -52.99 60.53 27.98
N SER A 123 -52.90 61.71 28.56
CA SER A 123 -51.69 62.20 29.21
C SER A 123 -52.07 62.91 30.50
N PHE A 124 -51.23 62.71 31.51
CA PHE A 124 -51.36 63.36 32.80
C PHE A 124 -50.11 64.19 33.06
N SER A 125 -50.22 65.23 33.88
CA SER A 125 -49.07 65.87 34.53
C SER A 125 -49.58 66.58 35.79
N SER A 126 -48.70 66.84 36.76
CA SER A 126 -49.10 67.52 37.98
C SER A 126 -47.94 68.31 38.56
N LYS A 127 -48.15 69.60 38.81
CA LYS A 127 -47.18 70.44 39.54
C LYS A 127 -47.10 70.06 41.01
N SER A 128 -48.17 69.49 41.56
CA SER A 128 -48.21 69.03 42.94
C SER A 128 -47.21 67.91 43.22
N ILE A 129 -46.82 67.13 42.19
CA ILE A 129 -45.76 66.10 42.33
C ILE A 129 -44.43 66.74 42.72
N ASP A 130 -44.00 67.78 42.00
CA ASP A 130 -42.73 68.46 42.28
C ASP A 130 -42.74 69.13 43.66
N GLU A 131 -43.88 69.72 44.06
CA GLU A 131 -44.05 70.32 45.38
C GLU A 131 -43.95 69.28 46.50
N ILE A 132 -44.58 68.11 46.34
CA ILE A 132 -44.52 67.01 47.31
C ILE A 132 -43.09 66.46 47.39
N GLN A 133 -42.43 66.23 46.25
CA GLN A 133 -41.06 65.73 46.22
C GLN A 133 -40.07 66.68 46.89
N ASN A 134 -40.18 67.98 46.62
CA ASN A 134 -39.32 69.01 47.21
C ASN A 134 -39.58 69.19 48.70
N ARG A 135 -40.85 69.19 49.13
CA ARG A 135 -41.23 69.37 50.54
C ARG A 135 -40.70 68.26 51.44
N PHE A 136 -40.74 67.02 50.96
CA PHE A 136 -40.37 65.85 51.75
C PHE A 136 -38.96 65.34 51.47
N SER A 137 -38.20 65.99 50.56
CA SER A 137 -36.84 65.56 50.18
C SER A 137 -36.78 64.06 49.83
N LEU A 138 -37.75 63.61 49.04
CA LEU A 138 -37.98 62.19 48.79
C LEU A 138 -36.81 61.55 48.05
N LYS A 139 -36.19 60.54 48.68
CA LYS A 139 -35.29 59.61 48.02
C LYS A 139 -36.06 58.34 47.71
N GLN A 140 -36.32 58.07 46.42
CA GLN A 140 -37.02 56.84 46.01
C GLN A 140 -36.26 55.57 46.43
N SER A 141 -34.94 55.64 46.44
CA SER A 141 -34.06 54.65 47.01
C SER A 141 -32.92 55.31 47.80
N LEU A 142 -32.46 54.64 48.85
CA LEU A 142 -31.26 55.02 49.59
C LEU A 142 -30.34 53.81 49.68
N GLU A 143 -29.12 53.98 49.19
CA GLU A 143 -28.06 53.00 49.29
C GLU A 143 -26.97 53.54 50.22
N ILE A 144 -26.59 52.72 51.22
CA ILE A 144 -25.45 52.99 52.09
C ILE A 144 -24.48 51.82 51.91
N GLN A 145 -23.28 52.15 51.47
CA GLN A 145 -22.18 51.21 51.28
C GLN A 145 -21.16 51.37 52.41
N ASP A 146 -20.49 50.27 52.76
CA ASP A 146 -19.32 50.23 53.65
C ASP A 146 -19.51 50.92 55.01
N TYR A 147 -20.72 50.88 55.58
CA TYR A 147 -20.95 51.46 56.90
C TYR A 147 -20.43 50.52 57.99
N GLN A 148 -19.36 50.94 58.65
CA GLN A 148 -18.66 50.15 59.64
C GLN A 148 -19.22 50.41 61.05
N ILE A 149 -19.56 49.34 61.74
CA ILE A 149 -20.01 49.38 63.14
C ILE A 149 -19.06 48.50 63.96
N ASP A 150 -18.36 49.11 64.91
CA ASP A 150 -17.57 48.39 65.89
C ASP A 150 -18.49 47.89 67.01
N CYS A 151 -18.45 46.58 67.27
CA CYS A 151 -19.33 45.91 68.22
C CYS A 151 -18.55 44.89 69.07
N PHE A 152 -19.03 44.61 70.28
CA PHE A 152 -18.34 43.74 71.22
C PHE A 152 -18.94 42.33 71.22
N LEU A 153 -18.12 41.32 70.92
CA LEU A 153 -18.52 39.92 71.06
C LEU A 153 -18.05 39.39 72.43
N LYS A 154 -18.98 38.87 73.22
CA LYS A 154 -18.75 38.46 74.62
C LYS A 154 -17.62 37.42 74.76
N GLU A 155 -17.42 36.57 73.76
CA GLU A 155 -16.45 35.47 73.79
C GLU A 155 -15.02 35.90 73.44
N LEU A 156 -14.85 36.88 72.55
CA LEU A 156 -13.53 37.25 72.04
C LEU A 156 -12.81 38.32 72.86
N LYS A 157 -13.53 39.02 73.77
CA LYS A 157 -13.01 40.16 74.55
C LYS A 157 -12.40 41.30 73.69
N GLU A 158 -12.62 41.29 72.40
CA GLU A 158 -12.14 42.25 71.41
C GLU A 158 -13.33 42.80 70.61
N ASN A 159 -13.19 44.01 70.06
CA ASN A 159 -14.19 44.58 69.17
C ASN A 159 -14.11 43.92 67.79
N ILE A 160 -15.26 43.52 67.26
CA ILE A 160 -15.42 43.07 65.88
C ILE A 160 -15.96 44.26 65.07
N ARG A 161 -15.39 44.47 63.88
CA ARG A 161 -15.94 45.43 62.93
C ARG A 161 -16.95 44.75 62.02
N VAL A 162 -18.15 45.30 61.91
CA VAL A 162 -19.18 44.80 61.00
C VAL A 162 -19.35 45.79 59.86
N ASN A 163 -19.12 45.33 58.63
CA ASN A 163 -19.32 46.09 57.41
C ASN A 163 -20.76 45.90 56.94
N ASN A 164 -21.47 47.01 56.73
CA ASN A 164 -22.87 46.99 56.37
C ASN A 164 -23.10 47.62 55.00
N PHE A 165 -23.85 46.90 54.17
CA PHE A 165 -24.43 47.39 52.94
C PHE A 165 -25.95 47.32 53.07
N ILE A 166 -26.66 48.44 52.89
CA ILE A 166 -28.11 48.47 52.93
C ILE A 166 -28.69 49.26 51.76
N ASN A 167 -29.74 48.71 51.18
CA ASN A 167 -30.57 49.36 50.18
C ASN A 167 -32.01 49.42 50.68
N LEU A 168 -32.54 50.64 50.76
CA LEU A 168 -33.94 50.92 51.09
C LEU A 168 -34.67 51.44 49.87
N GLN A 169 -35.92 51.02 49.69
CA GLN A 169 -36.84 51.57 48.71
C GLN A 169 -38.09 52.13 49.38
N LEU A 170 -38.53 53.30 48.92
CA LEU A 170 -39.77 53.90 49.38
C LEU A 170 -40.95 53.07 48.85
N ILE A 171 -41.76 52.52 49.77
CA ILE A 171 -42.96 51.73 49.44
C ILE A 171 -44.25 52.46 49.81
N ASP A 172 -44.20 53.39 50.75
CA ASP A 172 -45.36 54.13 51.22
C ASP A 172 -44.99 55.57 51.62
N LEU A 173 -45.36 56.50 50.74
CA LEU A 173 -45.14 57.92 50.92
C LEU A 173 -45.97 58.52 52.07
N SER A 174 -47.14 57.95 52.37
CA SER A 174 -48.00 58.40 53.45
C SER A 174 -47.45 58.01 54.82
N SER A 175 -46.91 56.80 54.94
CA SER A 175 -46.14 56.39 56.12
C SER A 175 -44.89 57.24 56.31
N TYR A 176 -44.15 57.53 55.24
CA TYR A 176 -42.98 58.43 55.32
C TYR A 176 -43.35 59.83 55.80
N ARG A 177 -44.40 60.44 55.22
CA ARG A 177 -44.91 61.75 55.66
C ARG A 177 -45.26 61.75 57.14
N THR A 178 -45.96 60.70 57.59
CA THR A 178 -46.37 60.54 58.99
C THR A 178 -45.17 60.39 59.90
N ALA A 179 -44.15 59.62 59.49
CA ALA A 179 -42.91 59.47 60.22
C ALA A 179 -42.12 60.78 60.33
N VAL A 180 -42.06 61.59 59.27
CA VAL A 180 -41.45 62.93 59.29
C VAL A 180 -42.22 63.86 60.24
N ALA A 181 -43.56 63.87 60.15
CA ALA A 181 -44.41 64.70 61.03
C ALA A 181 -44.25 64.31 62.51
N ASN A 182 -44.11 63.02 62.80
CA ASN A 182 -43.90 62.47 64.14
C ASN A 182 -42.43 62.51 64.60
N ARG A 183 -41.51 63.10 63.81
CA ARG A 183 -40.07 63.18 64.09
C ARG A 183 -39.40 61.81 64.32
N LEU A 184 -39.92 60.76 63.69
CA LEU A 184 -39.28 59.44 63.70
C LEU A 184 -38.00 59.43 62.85
N ILE A 185 -37.92 60.31 61.85
CA ILE A 185 -36.74 60.52 61.02
C ILE A 185 -36.01 61.78 61.52
N PRO A 186 -34.70 61.70 61.86
CA PRO A 186 -33.93 62.85 62.31
C PRO A 186 -33.88 63.95 61.25
N LEU A 187 -33.84 65.20 61.69
CA LEU A 187 -33.62 66.34 60.81
C LEU A 187 -32.12 66.60 60.67
N ASP A 188 -31.67 67.00 59.49
CA ASP A 188 -30.32 67.51 59.26
C ASP A 188 -30.17 68.96 59.75
N GLU A 189 -28.96 69.51 59.58
CA GLU A 189 -28.62 70.89 59.95
C GLU A 189 -29.46 71.96 59.21
N SER A 190 -30.10 71.59 58.09
CA SER A 190 -31.00 72.45 57.32
C SER A 190 -32.47 72.35 57.74
N GLY A 191 -32.78 71.51 58.73
CA GLY A 191 -34.14 71.26 59.20
C GLY A 191 -34.94 70.30 58.31
N LYS A 192 -34.28 69.59 57.39
CA LYS A 192 -34.92 68.61 56.48
C LYS A 192 -34.74 67.19 56.98
N PRO A 193 -35.70 66.27 56.74
CA PRO A 193 -35.59 64.88 57.17
C PRO A 193 -34.41 64.17 56.48
N ASN A 194 -33.57 63.49 57.26
CA ASN A 194 -32.40 62.77 56.79
C ASN A 194 -32.51 61.26 57.08
N LEU A 195 -32.89 60.52 56.03
CA LEU A 195 -33.05 59.08 56.09
C LEU A 195 -31.72 58.35 56.35
N GLU A 196 -30.60 58.86 55.86
CA GLU A 196 -29.29 58.22 56.04
C GLU A 196 -28.86 58.19 57.51
N ILE A 197 -29.10 59.29 58.23
CA ILE A 197 -28.84 59.36 59.67
C ILE A 197 -29.72 58.34 60.42
N TRP A 198 -31.00 58.25 60.06
CA TRP A 198 -31.91 57.27 60.65
C TRP A 198 -31.40 55.84 60.45
N VAL A 199 -31.01 55.47 59.22
CA VAL A 199 -30.52 54.12 58.90
C VAL A 199 -29.26 53.77 59.68
N LYS A 200 -28.27 54.68 59.71
CA LYS A 200 -27.02 54.45 60.45
C LYS A 200 -27.28 54.25 61.94
N GLN A 201 -28.12 55.09 62.54
CA GLN A 201 -28.52 54.95 63.95
C GLN A 201 -29.24 53.64 64.21
N ARG A 202 -30.15 53.24 63.31
CA ARG A 202 -30.92 52.01 63.49
C ARG A 202 -30.07 50.76 63.32
N LEU A 203 -29.21 50.72 62.30
CA LEU A 203 -28.24 49.63 62.12
C LEU A 203 -27.34 49.47 63.36
N ALA A 204 -26.79 50.57 63.87
CA ALA A 204 -25.97 50.54 65.07
C ALA A 204 -26.74 50.03 66.29
N GLN A 205 -28.01 50.41 66.46
CA GLN A 205 -28.85 49.93 67.55
C GLN A 205 -29.13 48.43 67.45
N GLU A 206 -29.56 47.95 66.28
CA GLU A 206 -29.95 46.55 66.10
C GLU A 206 -28.73 45.62 66.20
N ILE A 207 -27.62 45.95 65.53
CA ILE A 207 -26.38 45.15 65.57
C ILE A 207 -25.85 45.04 67.01
N ASN A 208 -25.82 46.14 67.76
CA ASN A 208 -25.38 46.12 69.15
C ASN A 208 -26.36 45.40 70.10
N SER A 209 -27.61 45.16 69.69
CA SER A 209 -28.57 44.39 70.49
C SER A 209 -28.53 42.89 70.19
N ILE A 210 -28.25 42.52 68.95
CA ILE A 210 -28.27 41.13 68.48
C ILE A 210 -26.91 40.47 68.74
N LEU A 211 -25.82 41.11 68.29
CA LEU A 211 -24.49 40.51 68.24
C LEU A 211 -23.91 40.07 69.61
N PRO A 212 -24.16 40.76 70.74
CA PRO A 212 -23.69 40.29 72.05
C PRO A 212 -24.30 38.96 72.53
N ASN A 213 -25.39 38.50 71.90
CA ASN A 213 -26.08 37.26 72.24
C ASN A 213 -25.72 36.09 71.32
N GLU A 214 -24.92 36.32 70.27
CA GLU A 214 -24.45 35.28 69.36
C GLU A 214 -23.10 34.71 69.84
N THR A 215 -22.88 33.40 69.67
CA THR A 215 -21.55 32.81 69.91
C THR A 215 -20.66 32.95 68.68
N PHE A 216 -19.35 32.85 68.88
CA PHE A 216 -18.39 32.85 67.78
C PHE A 216 -18.60 31.67 66.81
N ALA A 217 -19.06 30.53 67.34
CA ALA A 217 -19.42 29.37 66.53
C ALA A 217 -20.66 29.63 65.66
N ASP A 218 -21.67 30.33 66.20
CA ASP A 218 -22.87 30.72 65.45
C ASP A 218 -22.50 31.64 64.29
N LEU A 219 -21.63 32.64 64.53
CA LEU A 219 -21.13 33.55 63.49
C LEU A 219 -20.31 32.81 62.42
N ILE A 220 -19.41 31.89 62.77
CA ILE A 220 -18.63 31.15 61.76
C ILE A 220 -19.54 30.26 60.89
N SER A 221 -20.56 29.63 61.49
CA SER A 221 -21.50 28.77 60.75
C SER A 221 -22.33 29.54 59.71
N GLU A 222 -22.47 30.85 59.86
CA GLU A 222 -23.19 31.75 58.95
C GLU A 222 -22.39 32.13 57.70
N PHE A 223 -21.06 32.28 57.83
CA PHE A 223 -20.21 32.89 56.81
C PHE A 223 -19.35 31.89 56.01
N GLU A 224 -19.59 30.58 56.15
CA GLU A 224 -19.11 29.60 55.16
C GLU A 224 -20.02 29.59 53.92
N PRO A 225 -19.47 29.78 52.70
CA PRO A 225 -20.21 29.41 51.51
C PRO A 225 -20.37 27.89 51.54
N ILE A 226 -21.61 27.42 51.47
CA ILE A 226 -21.96 26.01 51.30
C ILE A 226 -21.32 25.51 50.00
N ILE A 227 -20.06 25.06 50.08
CA ILE A 227 -19.37 24.29 49.05
C ILE A 227 -19.48 22.83 49.49
N ALA A 228 -20.69 22.27 49.37
CA ALA A 228 -20.98 20.86 49.09
C ALA A 228 -22.44 20.54 49.45
N ASN A 229 -23.25 20.32 48.41
CA ASN A 229 -24.56 19.63 48.40
C ASN A 229 -25.70 20.11 49.32
N SER A 230 -26.57 20.90 48.68
CA SER A 230 -28.00 21.05 48.96
C SER A 230 -28.72 19.74 49.31
N ALA A 231 -29.30 19.67 50.53
CA ALA A 231 -30.67 19.14 50.76
C ALA A 231 -31.13 19.15 52.24
N ARG A 232 -30.25 19.25 53.25
CA ARG A 232 -30.66 18.93 54.64
C ARG A 232 -30.64 20.03 55.71
N ILE A 233 -30.37 21.29 55.36
CA ILE A 233 -30.37 22.40 56.34
C ILE A 233 -31.25 23.56 55.84
N LEU A 234 -32.52 23.26 55.55
CA LEU A 234 -33.51 24.30 55.23
C LEU A 234 -34.52 24.55 56.37
N GLU A 235 -34.52 23.76 57.44
CA GLU A 235 -35.46 23.97 58.56
C GLU A 235 -34.93 24.88 59.69
N ASN A 236 -33.64 25.29 59.66
CA ASN A 236 -33.06 26.15 60.70
C ASN A 236 -32.66 27.57 60.23
N LYS A 237 -33.16 28.05 59.08
CA LYS A 237 -32.80 29.37 58.53
C LYS A 237 -33.39 30.59 59.25
N ASN A 238 -34.23 30.41 60.27
CA ASN A 238 -34.87 31.53 60.97
C ASN A 238 -34.04 32.17 62.10
N ASN A 239 -32.81 31.70 62.36
CA ASN A 239 -32.05 32.15 63.53
C ASN A 239 -30.67 32.75 63.24
N ASN A 240 -30.33 32.97 61.97
CA ASN A 240 -29.02 33.48 61.59
C ASN A 240 -28.87 34.99 61.86
N TYR A 241 -27.69 35.47 62.23
CA TYR A 241 -27.48 36.85 62.68
C TYR A 241 -27.87 37.87 61.59
N SER A 242 -27.46 37.66 60.34
CA SER A 242 -27.82 38.54 59.22
C SER A 242 -29.33 38.61 59.02
N GLN A 243 -30.05 37.51 59.22
CA GLN A 243 -31.50 37.46 59.09
C GLN A 243 -32.21 38.16 60.25
N LYS A 244 -31.68 38.05 61.48
CA LYS A 244 -32.19 38.80 62.65
C LYS A 244 -32.03 40.30 62.45
N VAL A 245 -30.86 40.75 61.99
CA VAL A 245 -30.60 42.17 61.67
C VAL A 245 -31.50 42.61 60.51
N PHE A 246 -31.63 41.82 59.44
CA PHE A 246 -32.53 42.11 58.32
C PHE A 246 -33.97 42.30 58.80
N ASN A 247 -34.51 41.36 59.57
CA ASN A 247 -35.90 41.38 60.03
C ASN A 247 -36.17 42.59 60.95
N ALA A 248 -35.22 42.92 61.83
CA ALA A 248 -35.35 44.06 62.73
C ALA A 248 -35.33 45.39 61.97
N ILE A 249 -34.41 45.55 61.01
CA ILE A 249 -34.32 46.74 60.18
C ILE A 249 -35.53 46.85 59.25
N GLU A 250 -35.95 45.76 58.59
CA GLU A 250 -37.14 45.73 57.73
C GLU A 250 -38.40 46.14 58.50
N SER A 251 -38.58 45.62 59.71
CA SER A 251 -39.72 45.98 60.57
C SER A 251 -39.70 47.47 60.92
N ALA A 252 -38.53 48.02 61.24
CA ALA A 252 -38.38 49.45 61.54
C ALA A 252 -38.55 50.34 60.29
N SER A 253 -38.04 49.90 59.14
CA SER A 253 -38.14 50.63 57.87
C SER A 253 -39.57 50.74 57.40
N ARG A 254 -40.40 49.70 57.59
CA ARG A 254 -41.82 49.74 57.23
C ARG A 254 -42.60 50.82 57.98
N LEU A 255 -42.26 51.07 59.25
CA LEU A 255 -42.89 52.12 60.05
C LEU A 255 -42.65 53.53 59.51
N ILE A 256 -41.60 53.71 58.71
CA ILE A 256 -41.27 54.98 58.06
C ILE A 256 -41.55 54.97 56.56
N GLY A 257 -42.26 53.96 56.05
CA GLY A 257 -42.67 53.86 54.65
C GLY A 257 -41.60 53.32 53.68
N TYR A 258 -40.54 52.69 54.19
CA TYR A 258 -39.49 52.05 53.38
C TYR A 258 -39.49 50.53 53.56
N SER A 259 -38.96 49.83 52.57
CA SER A 259 -38.61 48.41 52.68
C SER A 259 -37.13 48.21 52.35
N VAL A 260 -36.49 47.33 53.09
CA VAL A 260 -35.14 46.84 52.87
C VAL A 260 -35.19 45.88 51.69
N THR A 261 -34.64 46.31 50.57
CA THR A 261 -34.49 45.42 49.40
C THR A 261 -33.26 44.56 49.50
N ARG A 262 -32.22 45.06 50.18
CA ARG A 262 -30.98 44.32 50.41
C ARG A 262 -30.33 44.82 51.69
N LEU A 263 -29.93 43.89 52.55
CA LEU A 263 -29.03 44.16 53.66
C LEU A 263 -27.98 43.06 53.69
N ILE A 264 -26.71 43.46 53.74
CA ILE A 264 -25.57 42.60 54.00
C ILE A 264 -24.88 43.18 55.23
N SER A 265 -24.68 42.36 56.26
CA SER A 265 -24.02 42.74 57.51
C SER A 265 -22.96 41.69 57.78
N GLU A 266 -21.73 41.97 57.38
CA GLU A 266 -20.61 41.02 57.42
C GLU A 266 -19.60 41.43 58.50
N PRO A 267 -19.33 40.59 59.52
CA PRO A 267 -18.24 40.80 60.44
C PRO A 267 -16.89 40.59 59.72
N GLU A 268 -15.98 41.54 59.87
CA GLU A 268 -14.60 41.49 59.39
C GLU A 268 -13.83 40.43 60.21
N LEU A 269 -13.87 39.17 59.76
CA LEU A 269 -13.22 38.03 60.42
C LEU A 269 -11.71 38.00 60.10
N GLU A 270 -10.92 38.80 60.83
CA GLU A 270 -9.43 38.68 60.92
C GLU A 270 -8.97 37.28 61.44
N VAL A 271 -9.93 36.42 61.79
CA VAL A 271 -9.77 35.04 62.30
C VAL A 271 -9.15 34.09 61.27
N ARG A 272 -9.48 34.22 59.97
CA ARG A 272 -8.96 33.31 58.93
C ARG A 272 -7.43 33.36 58.83
N ARG A 273 -6.81 34.53 59.09
CA ARG A 273 -5.34 34.67 59.10
C ARG A 273 -4.66 34.01 60.29
N ARG A 274 -5.36 33.82 61.44
CA ARG A 274 -4.75 33.25 62.66
C ARG A 274 -4.77 31.72 62.71
N LEU A 275 -5.63 31.05 61.95
CA LEU A 275 -5.73 29.57 61.91
C LEU A 275 -4.82 28.89 60.87
N ALA A 276 -4.12 29.65 60.02
CA ALA A 276 -3.29 29.12 58.93
C ALA A 276 -4.02 28.08 58.05
N LEU A 277 -5.34 28.28 57.87
CA LEU A 277 -6.17 27.45 57.01
C LEU A 277 -5.66 27.56 55.57
N GLN A 278 -5.20 26.42 55.03
CA GLN A 278 -4.79 26.29 53.65
C GLN A 278 -5.95 25.69 52.87
N ASP A 279 -6.85 26.55 52.38
CA ASP A 279 -8.11 26.16 51.72
C ASP A 279 -7.88 25.23 50.51
N PHE A 280 -6.71 25.37 49.87
CA PHE A 280 -6.29 24.60 48.71
C PHE A 280 -4.79 24.31 48.79
N LEU A 281 -4.41 23.06 48.51
CA LEU A 281 -3.03 22.63 48.38
C LEU A 281 -2.86 21.92 47.04
N GLU A 282 -1.89 22.38 46.27
CA GLU A 282 -1.47 21.75 45.02
C GLU A 282 0.01 21.37 45.13
N ILE A 283 0.31 20.10 44.92
CA ILE A 283 1.67 19.59 44.80
C ILE A 283 1.84 19.13 43.35
N LYS A 284 2.83 19.68 42.65
CA LYS A 284 3.22 19.28 41.29
C LYS A 284 4.60 18.65 41.33
N ASP A 285 4.87 17.84 40.31
CA ASP A 285 6.21 17.33 40.01
C ASP A 285 6.86 16.58 41.19
N PHE A 286 6.04 15.91 42.02
CA PHE A 286 6.55 15.17 43.16
C PHE A 286 7.01 13.77 42.72
N LEU A 287 8.33 13.63 42.60
CA LEU A 287 8.97 12.39 42.17
C LEU A 287 9.03 11.39 43.31
N ILE A 288 8.38 10.24 43.11
CA ILE A 288 8.46 9.09 44.03
C ILE A 288 9.08 7.92 43.29
N THR A 289 10.17 7.40 43.82
CA THR A 289 10.83 6.19 43.33
C THR A 289 10.37 4.97 44.15
N CYS A 290 9.93 3.92 43.47
CA CYS A 290 9.41 2.70 44.09
C CYS A 290 9.84 1.44 43.33
N SER A 291 9.97 0.32 44.05
CA SER A 291 10.21 -1.01 43.46
C SER A 291 8.90 -1.68 43.04
N VAL A 292 8.96 -2.45 41.96
CA VAL A 292 7.85 -3.21 41.38
C VAL A 292 8.21 -4.70 41.47
N LYS A 293 7.22 -5.56 41.78
CA LYS A 293 7.46 -6.92 42.29
C LYS A 293 8.32 -7.82 41.38
N ASP A 294 8.24 -7.65 40.07
CA ASP A 294 8.90 -8.44 39.04
C ASP A 294 9.82 -7.61 38.13
N PHE A 295 10.23 -6.42 38.59
CA PHE A 295 11.11 -5.52 37.84
C PHE A 295 12.32 -5.10 38.68
N GLU A 296 13.52 -5.46 38.21
CA GLU A 296 14.78 -5.20 38.93
C GLU A 296 15.14 -3.71 39.05
N LYS A 297 14.59 -2.85 38.17
CA LYS A 297 14.86 -1.41 38.19
C LYS A 297 13.78 -0.68 38.98
N GLU A 298 14.17 0.38 39.68
CA GLU A 298 13.22 1.25 40.35
C GLU A 298 12.43 2.08 39.34
N VAL A 299 11.14 2.29 39.64
CA VAL A 299 10.21 3.08 38.84
C VAL A 299 10.03 4.45 39.50
N THR A 300 10.34 5.53 38.78
CA THR A 300 10.06 6.89 39.23
C THR A 300 8.72 7.37 38.67
N LEU A 301 7.86 7.86 39.56
CA LEU A 301 6.55 8.41 39.24
C LEU A 301 6.56 9.92 39.48
N ASN A 302 6.13 10.69 38.50
CA ASN A 302 5.77 12.08 38.68
C ASN A 302 4.32 12.18 39.16
N ASN A 303 4.13 12.73 40.35
CA ASN A 303 2.84 12.85 41.00
C ASN A 303 2.39 14.31 41.09
N THR A 304 1.12 14.53 40.75
CA THR A 304 0.40 15.77 41.00
C THR A 304 -0.81 15.47 41.87
N VAL A 305 -0.97 16.17 42.99
CA VAL A 305 -2.18 16.07 43.84
C VAL A 305 -2.73 17.46 44.13
N GLN A 306 -4.06 17.56 44.09
CA GLN A 306 -4.82 18.75 44.48
C GLN A 306 -5.78 18.38 45.60
N LEU A 307 -5.66 19.06 46.73
CA LEU A 307 -6.49 18.89 47.91
C LEU A 307 -7.25 20.18 48.20
N GLN A 308 -8.51 20.05 48.61
CA GLN A 308 -9.33 21.16 49.06
C GLN A 308 -9.93 20.83 50.43
N ILE A 309 -10.05 21.83 51.30
CA ILE A 309 -10.69 21.62 52.60
C ILE A 309 -12.19 21.36 52.43
N ALA A 310 -12.68 20.28 53.05
CA ALA A 310 -14.07 19.85 53.00
C ALA A 310 -14.75 19.88 54.39
N ASP A 311 -13.99 19.77 55.48
CA ASP A 311 -14.49 19.75 56.85
C ASP A 311 -13.50 20.41 57.83
N ILE A 312 -13.77 21.67 58.21
CA ILE A 312 -12.89 22.46 59.10
C ILE A 312 -12.83 21.86 60.51
N LEU A 313 -13.91 21.25 61.00
CA LEU A 313 -13.93 20.66 62.34
C LEU A 313 -13.04 19.42 62.41
N LYS A 314 -13.04 18.59 61.36
CA LYS A 314 -12.09 17.48 61.22
C LYS A 314 -10.66 17.97 61.10
N TYR A 315 -10.41 19.04 60.33
CA TYR A 315 -9.07 19.64 60.24
C TYR A 315 -8.55 20.13 61.60
N ILE A 316 -9.37 20.85 62.37
CA ILE A 316 -9.01 21.30 63.73
C ILE A 316 -8.75 20.09 64.64
N THR A 317 -9.55 19.04 64.51
CA THR A 317 -9.38 17.80 65.28
C THR A 317 -8.10 17.06 64.88
N ALA A 318 -7.75 17.02 63.60
CA ALA A 318 -6.53 16.42 63.06
C ALA A 318 -5.27 17.18 63.54
N ILE A 319 -5.32 18.52 63.61
CA ILE A 319 -4.24 19.33 64.19
C ILE A 319 -4.08 19.02 65.69
N LYS A 320 -5.18 19.01 66.46
CA LYS A 320 -5.15 18.74 67.90
C LYS A 320 -4.65 17.33 68.23
N SER A 321 -4.96 16.36 67.37
CA SER A 321 -4.52 14.97 67.48
C SER A 321 -3.15 14.70 66.83
N GLN A 322 -2.45 15.74 66.36
CA GLN A 322 -1.12 15.66 65.73
C GLN A 322 -1.07 14.73 64.49
N GLN A 323 -2.20 14.57 63.81
CA GLN A 323 -2.27 13.80 62.55
C GLN A 323 -1.64 14.56 61.38
N ILE A 324 -1.58 15.89 61.46
CA ILE A 324 -0.87 16.76 60.51
C ILE A 324 0.47 17.17 61.15
N PRO A 325 1.61 16.93 60.49
CA PRO A 325 2.91 17.35 60.98
C PRO A 325 2.96 18.86 61.16
N LEU A 326 3.66 19.33 62.19
CA LEU A 326 3.94 20.76 62.35
C LEU A 326 5.22 21.15 61.60
N ASN A 327 5.29 22.41 61.16
CA ASN A 327 6.50 23.03 60.67
C ASN A 327 7.52 23.18 61.80
N ASP A 328 8.78 22.87 61.49
CA ASP A 328 9.87 22.88 62.45
C ASP A 328 10.25 24.32 62.88
N GLU A 329 9.90 25.34 62.10
CA GLU A 329 10.25 26.75 62.34
C GLU A 329 9.16 27.58 63.05
N ASP A 330 7.87 27.36 62.76
CA ASP A 330 6.78 28.20 63.24
C ASP A 330 5.65 27.45 63.97
N GLY A 331 5.79 26.13 64.16
CA GLY A 331 4.83 25.30 64.89
C GLY A 331 3.45 25.21 64.25
N LYS A 332 3.31 25.65 62.99
CA LYS A 332 2.04 25.61 62.24
C LYS A 332 1.84 24.26 61.55
N PRO A 333 0.59 23.84 61.29
CA PRO A 333 0.31 22.63 60.52
C PRO A 333 0.92 22.71 59.11
N ASN A 334 1.66 21.67 58.71
CA ASN A 334 2.26 21.54 57.38
C ASN A 334 1.54 20.46 56.57
N LEU A 335 0.50 20.90 55.85
CA LEU A 335 -0.31 20.03 55.00
C LEU A 335 0.48 19.48 53.82
N GLU A 336 1.45 20.23 53.28
CA GLU A 336 2.31 19.78 52.19
C GLU A 336 3.18 18.59 52.61
N LYS A 337 3.80 18.67 53.81
CA LYS A 337 4.59 17.59 54.41
C LYS A 337 3.72 16.35 54.67
N TRP A 338 2.50 16.55 55.19
CA TRP A 338 1.53 15.47 55.34
C TRP A 338 1.21 14.80 54.00
N ALA A 339 0.88 15.58 52.97
CA ALA A 339 0.47 15.08 51.66
C ALA A 339 1.61 14.33 50.96
N LYS A 340 2.84 14.86 50.98
CA LYS A 340 4.03 14.18 50.45
C LYS A 340 4.30 12.84 51.14
N GLN A 341 4.25 12.81 52.48
CA GLN A 341 4.48 11.58 53.24
C GLN A 341 3.42 10.51 52.99
N ASN A 342 2.14 10.90 52.90
CA ASN A 342 1.06 9.95 52.62
C ASN A 342 1.08 9.48 51.18
N LEU A 343 1.31 10.36 50.20
CA LEU A 343 1.56 9.99 48.80
C LEU A 343 2.67 8.96 48.69
N GLU A 344 3.83 9.23 49.26
CA GLU A 344 5.00 8.34 49.20
C GLU A 344 4.70 6.98 49.85
N LYS A 345 4.07 6.97 51.02
CA LYS A 345 3.68 5.75 51.74
C LYS A 345 2.68 4.91 50.94
N ILE A 346 1.65 5.54 50.41
CA ILE A 346 0.59 4.86 49.65
C ILE A 346 1.17 4.31 48.36
N ILE A 347 1.89 5.13 47.58
CA ILE A 347 2.49 4.74 46.30
C ILE A 347 3.47 3.59 46.49
N LYS A 348 4.41 3.68 47.43
CA LYS A 348 5.35 2.56 47.71
C LYS A 348 4.62 1.29 48.15
N SER A 349 3.55 1.41 48.95
CA SER A 349 2.78 0.24 49.40
C SER A 349 2.01 -0.45 48.27
N GLN A 350 1.49 0.33 47.31
CA GLN A 350 0.73 -0.20 46.17
C GLN A 350 1.67 -0.76 45.09
N PHE A 351 2.70 -0.02 44.70
CA PHE A 351 3.64 -0.44 43.64
C PHE A 351 4.47 -1.66 43.98
N SER A 352 4.80 -1.88 45.26
CA SER A 352 5.49 -3.11 45.71
C SER A 352 4.64 -4.38 45.54
N GLN A 353 3.33 -4.24 45.32
CA GLN A 353 2.42 -5.36 45.09
C GLN A 353 2.06 -5.55 43.60
N LEU A 354 2.34 -4.55 42.76
CA LEU A 354 2.05 -4.57 41.33
C LEU A 354 3.14 -5.31 40.56
N GLU A 355 2.74 -5.97 39.48
CA GLU A 355 3.65 -6.45 38.44
C GLU A 355 3.85 -5.37 37.37
N ILE A 356 4.95 -5.39 36.63
CA ILE A 356 5.24 -4.38 35.59
C ILE A 356 4.18 -4.34 34.49
N VAL A 357 3.53 -5.48 34.23
CA VAL A 357 2.44 -5.58 33.26
C VAL A 357 1.18 -4.85 33.75
N ASP A 358 0.98 -4.71 35.07
CA ASP A 358 -0.13 -3.96 35.67
C ASP A 358 0.04 -2.44 35.52
N LEU A 359 1.24 -1.98 35.15
CA LEU A 359 1.52 -0.58 34.86
C LEU A 359 1.14 -0.18 33.42
N LEU A 360 0.80 -1.15 32.57
CA LEU A 360 0.28 -0.87 31.23
C LEU A 360 -1.20 -0.41 31.32
N PRO A 361 -1.60 0.62 30.56
CA PRO A 361 -2.98 1.09 30.56
C PRO A 361 -3.92 -0.02 30.04
N GLN A 362 -4.84 -0.47 30.89
CA GLN A 362 -5.88 -1.44 30.53
C GLN A 362 -7.22 -0.73 30.24
N GLN A 363 -7.99 -1.20 29.26
CA GLN A 363 -9.31 -0.65 28.98
C GLN A 363 -10.42 -1.09 29.97
N GLN A 364 -10.19 -2.10 30.84
CA GLN A 364 -11.28 -2.74 31.60
C GLN A 364 -10.98 -3.13 33.07
N GLN A 365 -9.83 -2.79 33.65
CA GLN A 365 -9.50 -3.12 35.06
C GLN A 365 -9.19 -1.84 35.85
N GLU A 366 -9.46 -1.84 37.17
CA GLU A 366 -9.16 -0.70 38.05
C GLU A 366 -7.68 -0.33 37.93
N SER A 367 -7.40 0.81 37.29
CA SER A 367 -6.03 1.29 37.11
C SER A 367 -5.38 1.48 38.49
N TYR A 368 -4.07 1.27 38.58
CA TYR A 368 -3.31 1.57 39.80
C TYR A 368 -3.57 3.01 40.30
N GLU A 369 -3.84 3.93 39.36
CA GLU A 369 -4.26 5.31 39.64
C GLU A 369 -5.56 5.38 40.46
N LEU A 370 -6.56 4.54 40.16
CA LEU A 370 -7.82 4.50 40.92
C LEU A 370 -7.63 4.01 42.36
N LYS A 371 -6.75 3.01 42.56
CA LYS A 371 -6.41 2.51 43.90
C LYS A 371 -5.67 3.56 44.72
N ILE A 372 -4.70 4.25 44.10
CA ILE A 372 -3.96 5.36 44.71
C ILE A 372 -4.91 6.50 45.06
N ALA A 373 -5.79 6.89 44.14
CA ALA A 373 -6.79 7.92 44.36
C ALA A 373 -7.73 7.59 45.51
N THR A 374 -8.21 6.35 45.58
CA THR A 374 -9.13 5.89 46.63
C THR A 374 -8.46 5.91 48.01
N GLU A 375 -7.22 5.43 48.12
CA GLU A 375 -6.49 5.42 49.39
C GLU A 375 -6.09 6.83 49.85
N ILE A 376 -5.75 7.72 48.91
CA ILE A 376 -5.44 9.11 49.23
C ILE A 376 -6.69 9.89 49.61
N GLN A 377 -7.83 9.63 48.96
CA GLN A 377 -9.12 10.19 49.37
C GLN A 377 -9.47 9.79 50.80
N LYS A 378 -9.33 8.51 51.16
CA LYS A 378 -9.56 8.06 52.55
C LYS A 378 -8.66 8.78 53.55
N ALA A 379 -7.38 8.98 53.20
CA ALA A 379 -6.43 9.70 54.06
C ALA A 379 -6.80 11.18 54.18
N ALA A 380 -7.21 11.83 53.09
CA ALA A 380 -7.64 13.22 53.06
C ALA A 380 -8.93 13.43 53.88
N ASP A 381 -9.92 12.54 53.71
CA ASP A 381 -11.20 12.59 54.44
C ASP A 381 -11.01 12.54 55.96
N ALA A 382 -10.00 11.78 56.42
CA ALA A 382 -9.67 11.63 57.83
C ALA A 382 -9.17 12.94 58.47
N ILE A 383 -8.57 13.83 57.68
CA ILE A 383 -8.08 15.14 58.12
C ILE A 383 -8.97 16.31 57.68
N GLY A 384 -10.13 16.04 57.07
CA GLY A 384 -11.09 17.04 56.64
C GLY A 384 -10.80 17.67 55.27
N TYR A 385 -10.04 17.00 54.40
CA TYR A 385 -9.78 17.41 53.02
C TYR A 385 -10.43 16.44 52.03
N GLU A 386 -10.74 16.93 50.83
CA GLU A 386 -11.11 16.12 49.68
C GLU A 386 -10.04 16.20 48.59
N VAL A 387 -9.90 15.13 47.79
CA VAL A 387 -8.98 15.10 46.64
C VAL A 387 -9.75 15.57 45.41
N LEU A 388 -9.35 16.71 44.86
CA LEU A 388 -9.92 17.22 43.61
C LEU A 388 -9.33 16.50 42.40
N GLN A 389 -8.02 16.27 42.45
CA GLN A 389 -7.28 15.65 41.36
C GLN A 389 -6.07 14.91 41.91
N ILE A 390 -5.81 13.75 41.32
CA ILE A 390 -4.55 13.04 41.49
C ILE A 390 -4.13 12.42 40.16
N ILE A 391 -2.88 12.66 39.80
CA ILE A 391 -2.25 12.13 38.60
C ILE A 391 -0.92 11.54 39.03
N SER A 392 -0.66 10.28 38.67
CA SER A 392 0.58 9.56 38.96
C SER A 392 1.11 8.96 37.67
N ILE A 393 2.05 9.64 37.00
CA ILE A 393 2.57 9.24 35.70
C ILE A 393 4.01 8.72 35.86
N PRO A 394 4.36 7.53 35.33
CA PRO A 394 5.75 7.07 35.28
C PRO A 394 6.62 8.01 34.43
N GLU A 395 7.80 8.39 34.91
CA GLU A 395 8.74 9.28 34.19
C GLU A 395 9.35 8.66 32.91
N PHE A 396 9.17 7.36 32.70
CA PHE A 396 9.71 6.64 31.54
C PHE A 396 8.60 5.93 30.77
N GLU A 397 8.82 5.75 29.46
CA GLU A 397 7.93 4.94 28.63
C GLU A 397 8.05 3.46 29.01
N ILE A 398 7.10 2.96 29.79
CA ILE A 398 6.93 1.52 30.10
C ILE A 398 6.95 0.69 28.81
N ARG A 399 6.38 1.23 27.72
CA ARG A 399 6.41 0.63 26.38
C ARG A 399 7.83 0.37 25.85
N LYS A 400 8.75 1.32 26.08
CA LYS A 400 10.14 1.24 25.62
C LYS A 400 10.93 0.18 26.39
N ILE A 401 10.66 0.01 27.68
CA ILE A 401 11.27 -1.02 28.52
C ILE A 401 10.79 -2.42 28.14
N LEU A 402 9.48 -2.55 27.87
CA LEU A 402 8.88 -3.82 27.45
C LEU A 402 9.14 -4.14 25.96
N GLY A 403 9.88 -3.27 25.24
CA GLY A 403 10.18 -3.48 23.82
C GLY A 403 8.92 -3.55 22.95
N ILE A 404 7.85 -2.86 23.33
CA ILE A 404 6.59 -2.82 22.56
C ILE A 404 6.83 -1.96 21.33
N LYS A 405 6.63 -2.53 20.13
CA LYS A 405 6.66 -1.79 18.88
C LYS A 405 5.23 -1.55 18.42
N ASP A 406 4.87 -0.30 18.16
CA ASP A 406 3.52 0.00 17.67
C ASP A 406 3.26 -0.62 16.29
N PHE A 407 4.32 -0.82 15.52
CA PHE A 407 4.30 -1.40 14.19
C PHE A 407 5.56 -2.22 13.92
N LEU A 408 5.40 -3.35 13.24
CA LEU A 408 6.47 -4.12 12.65
C LEU A 408 6.15 -4.46 11.21
N GLU A 409 7.11 -4.21 10.32
CA GLU A 409 7.06 -4.56 8.91
C GLU A 409 8.20 -5.54 8.60
N ILE A 410 7.82 -6.69 8.06
CA ILE A 410 8.75 -7.67 7.52
C ILE A 410 8.43 -7.79 6.03
N ASN A 411 9.41 -7.42 5.21
CA ASN A 411 9.31 -7.48 3.76
C ASN A 411 10.13 -8.65 3.21
N ASP A 412 9.55 -9.35 2.25
CA ASP A 412 10.23 -10.35 1.43
C ASP A 412 10.92 -11.49 2.22
N TYR A 413 10.37 -11.89 3.37
CA TYR A 413 10.97 -12.92 4.22
C TYR A 413 10.89 -14.30 3.56
N PRO A 414 12.04 -14.91 3.20
CA PRO A 414 12.05 -16.16 2.46
C PRO A 414 11.89 -17.35 3.42
N VAL A 415 10.92 -18.22 3.13
CA VAL A 415 10.77 -19.52 3.80
C VAL A 415 11.00 -20.63 2.79
N SER A 416 12.10 -21.37 2.96
CA SER A 416 12.40 -22.55 2.16
C SER A 416 11.73 -23.79 2.74
N CYS A 417 10.90 -24.47 1.94
CA CYS A 417 10.15 -25.65 2.37
C CYS A 417 9.95 -26.66 1.23
N THR A 418 9.81 -27.94 1.57
CA THR A 418 9.38 -29.01 0.66
C THR A 418 7.86 -29.10 0.62
N VAL A 419 7.27 -29.20 -0.58
CA VAL A 419 5.82 -29.33 -0.76
C VAL A 419 5.44 -30.80 -0.92
N LYS A 420 4.24 -31.19 -0.49
CA LYS A 420 3.76 -32.56 -0.68
C LYS A 420 3.74 -32.93 -2.17
N GLY A 421 4.46 -34.00 -2.51
CA GLY A 421 4.56 -34.49 -3.88
C GLY A 421 5.58 -33.76 -4.76
N PHE A 422 6.43 -32.88 -4.21
CA PHE A 422 7.53 -32.24 -4.93
C PHE A 422 8.85 -32.39 -4.16
N ASN A 423 9.85 -32.97 -4.82
CA ASN A 423 11.11 -33.35 -4.18
C ASN A 423 12.13 -32.20 -4.02
N LYS A 424 11.85 -31.02 -4.56
CA LYS A 424 12.68 -29.82 -4.40
C LYS A 424 12.07 -28.86 -3.37
N GLN A 425 12.93 -28.05 -2.77
CA GLN A 425 12.46 -26.94 -1.93
C GLN A 425 11.93 -25.82 -2.81
N ILE A 426 10.79 -25.25 -2.41
CA ILE A 426 10.30 -23.97 -2.92
C ILE A 426 10.62 -22.88 -1.90
N GLN A 427 10.82 -21.66 -2.39
CA GLN A 427 10.84 -20.47 -1.55
C GLN A 427 9.46 -19.84 -1.55
N VAL A 428 8.97 -19.48 -0.37
CA VAL A 428 7.79 -18.62 -0.22
C VAL A 428 8.27 -17.28 0.29
N ARG A 429 7.95 -16.21 -0.45
CA ARG A 429 8.20 -14.84 -0.02
C ARG A 429 7.02 -14.33 0.79
N ASN A 430 7.32 -13.94 2.02
CA ASN A 430 6.31 -13.50 2.97
C ASN A 430 6.49 -12.02 3.28
N THR A 431 5.41 -11.26 3.16
CA THR A 431 5.31 -9.89 3.66
C THR A 431 4.30 -9.87 4.78
N LEU A 432 4.71 -9.36 5.94
CA LEU A 432 3.90 -9.35 7.15
C LEU A 432 3.99 -7.97 7.82
N HIS A 433 2.82 -7.35 8.01
CA HIS A 433 2.67 -6.13 8.81
C HIS A 433 1.91 -6.46 10.07
N LEU A 434 2.52 -6.19 11.22
CA LEU A 434 1.92 -6.33 12.54
C LEU A 434 1.73 -4.94 13.15
N GLN A 435 0.56 -4.73 13.73
CA GLN A 435 0.24 -3.53 14.51
C GLN A 435 -0.18 -3.95 15.91
N ILE A 436 0.28 -3.23 16.92
CA ILE A 436 -0.14 -3.51 18.30
C ILE A 436 -1.65 -3.27 18.44
N ASP A 437 -2.36 -4.24 19.01
CA ASP A 437 -3.80 -4.17 19.27
C ASP A 437 -4.06 -4.15 20.79
N ASP A 438 -3.36 -5.02 21.53
CA ASP A 438 -3.46 -5.19 22.98
C ASP A 438 -2.06 -5.26 23.63
N PRO A 439 -1.51 -4.12 24.11
CA PRO A 439 -0.21 -4.06 24.78
C PRO A 439 -0.11 -4.96 26.02
N TYR A 440 -1.23 -5.22 26.69
CA TYR A 440 -1.25 -6.03 27.91
C TYR A 440 -1.03 -7.52 27.58
N LYS A 441 -1.70 -8.04 26.54
CA LYS A 441 -1.43 -9.40 26.02
C LYS A 441 0.02 -9.58 25.60
N TYR A 442 0.63 -8.57 25.01
CA TYR A 442 2.06 -8.61 24.67
C TYR A 442 2.94 -8.72 25.92
N GLY A 443 2.65 -7.95 26.97
CA GLY A 443 3.33 -8.06 28.26
C GLY A 443 3.21 -9.46 28.88
N ILE A 444 2.02 -10.06 28.84
CA ILE A 444 1.81 -11.46 29.27
C ILE A 444 2.61 -12.44 28.41
N ALA A 445 2.64 -12.25 27.10
CA ALA A 445 3.38 -13.10 26.17
C ALA A 445 4.90 -13.06 26.45
N ILE A 446 5.45 -11.89 26.80
CA ILE A 446 6.84 -11.76 27.25
C ILE A 446 7.06 -12.54 28.54
N LYS A 447 6.19 -12.36 29.55
CA LYS A 447 6.27 -13.06 30.84
C LYS A 447 6.26 -14.58 30.68
N ASN A 448 5.39 -15.08 29.79
CA ASN A 448 5.26 -16.51 29.49
C ASN A 448 6.36 -17.04 28.56
N LYS A 449 7.36 -16.22 28.20
CA LYS A 449 8.44 -16.55 27.24
C LYS A 449 7.91 -17.02 25.88
N ALA A 450 6.73 -16.54 25.48
CA ALA A 450 6.13 -16.83 24.18
C ALA A 450 6.80 -16.03 23.04
N ILE A 451 7.50 -14.94 23.39
CA ILE A 451 8.29 -14.12 22.45
C ILE A 451 9.78 -14.41 22.70
N PRO A 452 10.55 -14.76 21.66
CA PRO A 452 11.98 -15.03 21.77
C PRO A 452 12.75 -13.77 22.18
N LEU A 453 13.86 -13.95 22.89
CA LEU A 453 14.78 -12.86 23.21
C LEU A 453 15.79 -12.63 22.08
N ASN A 454 16.28 -11.39 21.99
CA ASN A 454 17.34 -10.99 21.09
C ASN A 454 18.70 -11.47 21.65
N ASP A 455 19.61 -11.93 20.77
CA ASP A 455 20.84 -12.62 21.25
C ASP A 455 21.87 -11.65 21.87
N GLN A 456 21.74 -10.35 21.59
CA GLN A 456 22.71 -9.33 22.02
C GLN A 456 22.33 -8.66 23.35
N ASP A 457 21.03 -8.43 23.58
CA ASP A 457 20.57 -7.54 24.67
C ASP A 457 19.52 -8.20 25.59
N GLU A 458 19.22 -9.49 25.43
CA GLU A 458 18.18 -10.23 26.18
C GLU A 458 16.78 -9.58 26.16
N THR A 459 16.52 -8.70 25.19
CA THR A 459 15.23 -8.01 25.02
C THR A 459 14.28 -8.84 24.13
N PRO A 460 12.95 -8.81 24.36
CA PRO A 460 12.00 -9.50 23.50
C PRO A 460 12.07 -9.02 22.03
N SER A 461 12.17 -9.94 21.07
CA SER A 461 12.23 -9.63 19.64
C SER A 461 10.98 -10.12 18.91
N LEU A 462 10.12 -9.16 18.57
CA LEU A 462 8.93 -9.41 17.75
C LEU A 462 9.31 -9.87 16.33
N GLU A 463 10.44 -9.39 15.78
CA GLU A 463 10.96 -9.83 14.49
C GLU A 463 11.29 -11.31 14.48
N LYS A 464 12.01 -11.79 15.50
CA LYS A 464 12.34 -13.21 15.65
C LYS A 464 11.09 -14.06 15.83
N TRP A 465 10.15 -13.60 16.66
CA TRP A 465 8.86 -14.27 16.82
C TRP A 465 8.12 -14.40 15.49
N ALA A 466 8.02 -13.31 14.74
CA ALA A 466 7.30 -13.25 13.47
C ALA A 466 7.97 -14.14 12.41
N GLY A 467 9.31 -14.11 12.30
CA GLY A 467 10.07 -15.00 11.40
C GLY A 467 9.87 -16.48 11.74
N GLN A 468 9.97 -16.85 13.02
CA GLN A 468 9.74 -18.23 13.48
C GLN A 468 8.30 -18.70 13.21
N LYS A 469 7.31 -17.84 13.45
CA LYS A 469 5.90 -18.18 13.24
C LYS A 469 5.54 -18.28 11.76
N LEU A 470 6.07 -17.39 10.92
CA LEU A 470 5.97 -17.51 9.47
C LEU A 470 6.57 -18.84 9.01
N GLU A 471 7.77 -19.19 9.48
CA GLU A 471 8.44 -20.44 9.11
C GLU A 471 7.65 -21.68 9.56
N GLU A 472 7.14 -21.71 10.79
CA GLU A 472 6.32 -22.79 11.34
C GLU A 472 4.99 -22.98 10.57
N ILE A 473 4.28 -21.88 10.33
CA ILE A 473 2.95 -21.90 9.68
C ILE A 473 3.08 -22.24 8.20
N VAL A 474 4.02 -21.61 7.48
CA VAL A 474 4.26 -21.88 6.06
C VAL A 474 4.72 -23.31 5.85
N LYS A 475 5.69 -23.80 6.64
CA LYS A 475 6.17 -25.19 6.50
C LYS A 475 5.08 -26.21 6.79
N SER A 476 4.30 -26.03 7.87
CA SER A 476 3.22 -26.96 8.20
C SER A 476 2.14 -27.02 7.11
N LEU A 477 1.73 -25.86 6.57
CA LEU A 477 0.71 -25.80 5.52
C LEU A 477 1.21 -26.38 4.18
N LEU A 478 2.47 -26.14 3.80
CA LEU A 478 3.03 -26.66 2.55
C LEU A 478 3.29 -28.17 2.59
N LEU A 479 3.60 -28.74 3.75
CA LEU A 479 3.73 -30.19 3.93
C LEU A 479 2.40 -30.93 3.70
N GLU A 480 1.29 -30.26 3.93
CA GLU A 480 -0.07 -30.81 3.75
C GLU A 480 -0.64 -30.52 2.36
N THR A 481 -0.17 -29.45 1.70
CA THR A 481 -0.66 -28.97 0.40
C THR A 481 0.04 -29.70 -0.74
N GLU A 482 -0.73 -30.24 -1.68
CA GLU A 482 -0.15 -30.82 -2.90
C GLU A 482 0.43 -29.73 -3.79
N TYR A 483 1.60 -29.99 -4.39
CA TYR A 483 2.27 -29.01 -5.25
C TYR A 483 1.36 -28.48 -6.36
N VAL A 484 0.54 -29.35 -6.95
CA VAL A 484 -0.43 -29.02 -8.00
C VAL A 484 -1.51 -28.04 -7.52
N ALA A 485 -1.87 -28.10 -6.23
CA ALA A 485 -2.85 -27.20 -5.65
C ALA A 485 -2.31 -25.76 -5.61
N LEU A 486 -1.00 -25.53 -5.48
CA LEU A 486 -0.44 -24.17 -5.47
C LEU A 486 -0.69 -23.38 -6.77
N PHE A 487 -1.02 -24.06 -7.87
CA PHE A 487 -1.27 -23.43 -9.19
C PHE A 487 -2.74 -23.13 -9.49
N SER A 488 -3.65 -23.52 -8.61
CA SER A 488 -5.09 -23.43 -8.87
C SER A 488 -5.63 -22.11 -8.35
N GLU A 489 -6.03 -21.20 -9.25
CA GLU A 489 -6.85 -20.03 -8.90
C GLU A 489 -8.19 -20.48 -8.25
N GLU A 490 -8.64 -21.69 -8.57
CA GLU A 490 -9.77 -22.39 -7.97
C GLU A 490 -9.30 -23.52 -7.05
N ASN A 491 -8.71 -23.20 -5.89
CA ASN A 491 -8.38 -24.24 -4.91
C ASN A 491 -9.62 -24.76 -4.17
N THR A 492 -10.22 -25.82 -4.71
CA THR A 492 -11.04 -26.77 -3.96
C THR A 492 -10.14 -27.82 -3.32
N ILE A 493 -9.79 -27.62 -2.05
CA ILE A 493 -9.37 -28.74 -1.21
C ILE A 493 -10.66 -29.39 -0.70
N ALA A 494 -10.84 -30.68 -0.96
CA ALA A 494 -12.02 -31.43 -0.59
C ALA A 494 -12.37 -31.24 0.89
N GLY A 495 -13.44 -30.48 1.18
CA GLY A 495 -14.15 -30.52 2.46
C GLY A 495 -14.35 -29.22 3.25
N ALA A 496 -13.82 -28.06 2.88
CA ALA A 496 -14.08 -26.82 3.62
C ALA A 496 -14.25 -25.59 2.71
N LYS A 497 -15.15 -24.69 3.10
CA LYS A 497 -15.50 -23.43 2.43
C LYS A 497 -14.27 -22.71 1.87
N ASN A 498 -14.32 -22.34 0.58
CA ASN A 498 -13.50 -21.39 -0.18
C ASN A 498 -12.33 -20.70 0.59
N GLN A 499 -11.22 -21.38 0.82
CA GLN A 499 -10.01 -20.76 1.38
C GLN A 499 -8.78 -21.14 0.55
N THR A 500 -8.14 -20.13 -0.05
CA THR A 500 -6.86 -20.24 -0.75
C THR A 500 -5.72 -20.54 0.24
N TYR A 501 -4.57 -21.01 -0.26
CA TYR A 501 -3.36 -21.19 0.56
C TYR A 501 -3.01 -19.90 1.34
N GLU A 502 -3.05 -18.76 0.65
CA GLU A 502 -2.82 -17.44 1.25
C GLU A 502 -3.81 -17.14 2.38
N SER A 503 -5.11 -17.44 2.19
CA SER A 503 -6.13 -17.25 3.23
C SER A 503 -5.86 -18.11 4.46
N LYS A 504 -5.34 -19.32 4.32
CA LYS A 504 -4.98 -20.17 5.47
C LYS A 504 -3.76 -19.66 6.23
N VAL A 505 -2.75 -19.16 5.51
CA VAL A 505 -1.58 -18.51 6.14
C VAL A 505 -2.05 -17.25 6.86
N GLN A 506 -2.92 -16.46 6.23
CA GLN A 506 -3.54 -15.28 6.81
C GLN A 506 -4.26 -15.59 8.13
N ASP A 507 -5.17 -16.56 8.12
CA ASP A 507 -5.96 -16.93 9.29
C ASP A 507 -5.06 -17.41 10.45
N LYS A 508 -4.09 -18.29 10.16
CA LYS A 508 -3.18 -18.82 11.19
C LYS A 508 -2.23 -17.76 11.76
N ILE A 509 -1.70 -16.87 10.93
CA ILE A 509 -0.84 -15.77 11.40
C ILE A 509 -1.67 -14.76 12.19
N GLN A 510 -2.88 -14.44 11.75
CA GLN A 510 -3.79 -13.54 12.46
C GLN A 510 -4.18 -14.11 13.83
N GLU A 511 -4.45 -15.42 13.93
CA GLU A 511 -4.70 -16.12 15.19
C GLU A 511 -3.46 -16.06 16.11
N ALA A 512 -2.28 -16.41 15.59
CA ALA A 512 -1.04 -16.39 16.35
C ALA A 512 -0.66 -14.97 16.84
N ALA A 513 -0.86 -13.95 16.01
CA ALA A 513 -0.64 -12.55 16.38
C ALA A 513 -1.61 -12.11 17.49
N GLY A 514 -2.89 -12.52 17.40
CA GLY A 514 -3.89 -12.21 18.41
C GLY A 514 -3.57 -12.77 19.80
N VAL A 515 -2.88 -13.91 19.87
CA VAL A 515 -2.40 -14.50 21.14
C VAL A 515 -1.39 -13.60 21.84
N ILE A 516 -0.53 -12.91 21.09
CA ILE A 516 0.50 -12.02 21.63
C ILE A 516 0.08 -10.54 21.68
N GLY A 517 -1.19 -10.23 21.39
CA GLY A 517 -1.71 -8.87 21.42
C GLY A 517 -1.42 -8.01 20.19
N TYR A 518 -1.05 -8.63 19.07
CA TYR A 518 -0.89 -7.95 17.78
C TYR A 518 -2.01 -8.31 16.82
N ARG A 519 -2.27 -7.42 15.88
CA ARG A 519 -3.12 -7.66 14.72
C ARG A 519 -2.25 -7.62 13.46
N ALA A 520 -2.41 -8.62 12.60
CA ALA A 520 -1.78 -8.57 11.28
C ALA A 520 -2.66 -7.73 10.35
N THR A 521 -2.13 -6.61 9.88
CA THR A 521 -2.85 -5.70 8.98
C THR A 521 -2.66 -6.08 7.52
N GLN A 522 -1.55 -6.73 7.21
CA GLN A 522 -1.21 -7.21 5.87
C GLN A 522 -0.41 -8.50 5.98
N ILE A 523 -0.83 -9.52 5.22
CA ILE A 523 -0.13 -10.80 5.11
C ILE A 523 -0.20 -11.21 3.64
N ILE A 524 0.96 -11.29 2.99
CA ILE A 524 1.10 -11.74 1.62
C ILE A 524 2.13 -12.87 1.63
N SER A 525 1.76 -14.03 1.10
CA SER A 525 2.62 -15.22 1.09
C SER A 525 2.62 -15.84 -0.30
N ILE A 526 3.61 -15.45 -1.11
CA ILE A 526 3.70 -15.84 -2.52
C ILE A 526 4.75 -16.94 -2.68
N PRO A 527 4.36 -18.15 -3.12
CA PRO A 527 5.33 -19.18 -3.50
C PRO A 527 6.03 -18.80 -4.80
N GLU A 528 7.37 -18.84 -4.82
CA GLU A 528 8.17 -18.66 -6.04
C GLU A 528 8.03 -19.91 -6.92
N LEU A 529 7.22 -19.79 -7.97
CA LEU A 529 6.88 -20.87 -8.91
C LEU A 529 7.33 -20.56 -10.35
N GLU A 530 8.28 -19.65 -10.51
CA GLU A 530 8.71 -19.07 -11.80
C GLU A 530 9.00 -20.13 -12.89
N GLN A 531 9.68 -21.22 -12.51
CA GLN A 531 10.02 -22.34 -13.41
C GLN A 531 8.80 -23.05 -14.01
N VAL A 532 7.70 -23.15 -13.26
CA VAL A 532 6.50 -23.85 -13.70
C VAL A 532 5.50 -22.89 -14.36
N LEU A 533 5.47 -21.64 -13.94
CA LEU A 533 4.71 -20.59 -14.63
C LEU A 533 5.24 -20.36 -16.06
N ALA A 534 6.55 -20.51 -16.27
CA ALA A 534 7.16 -20.48 -17.61
C ALA A 534 6.59 -21.56 -18.57
N LEU A 535 5.99 -22.64 -18.07
CA LEU A 535 5.34 -23.66 -18.92
C LEU A 535 3.98 -23.21 -19.50
N LYS A 536 3.34 -22.18 -18.90
CA LYS A 536 2.16 -21.52 -19.50
C LYS A 536 2.57 -20.57 -20.64
N GLU A 537 3.82 -20.14 -20.65
CA GLU A 537 4.42 -19.37 -21.75
C GLU A 537 4.96 -20.31 -22.84
N ASN A 538 5.40 -19.73 -23.95
CA ASN A 538 5.93 -20.49 -25.07
C ASN A 538 7.34 -20.97 -24.74
N PHE A 539 7.55 -22.29 -24.65
CA PHE A 539 8.88 -22.89 -24.46
C PHE A 539 9.24 -23.84 -25.60
N ASN A 540 10.54 -24.04 -25.83
CA ASN A 540 11.08 -24.91 -26.86
C ASN A 540 11.55 -26.25 -26.30
N ILE A 541 11.31 -27.32 -27.08
CA ILE A 541 11.89 -28.64 -26.87
C ILE A 541 12.70 -29.00 -28.11
N GLU A 542 14.00 -29.21 -27.90
CA GLU A 542 14.93 -29.59 -28.96
C GLU A 542 15.36 -31.05 -28.76
N THR A 543 15.08 -31.89 -29.76
CA THR A 543 15.49 -33.30 -29.72
C THR A 543 16.98 -33.46 -30.01
N GLY A 544 17.61 -32.46 -30.65
CA GLY A 544 18.93 -32.59 -31.27
C GLY A 544 18.88 -33.47 -32.52
N GLU A 545 20.04 -33.69 -33.12
CA GLU A 545 20.19 -34.60 -34.26
C GLU A 545 20.08 -36.05 -33.76
N GLN A 546 19.14 -36.80 -34.33
CA GLN A 546 18.85 -38.18 -33.94
C GLN A 546 18.66 -39.03 -35.18
N GLU A 547 19.15 -40.27 -35.14
CA GLU A 547 18.94 -41.26 -36.19
C GLU A 547 17.65 -42.05 -35.94
N TYR A 548 16.81 -42.16 -36.97
CA TYR A 548 15.56 -42.90 -36.94
C TYR A 548 15.57 -44.01 -37.99
N PRO A 549 15.23 -45.26 -37.63
CA PRO A 549 15.11 -46.34 -38.60
C PRO A 549 13.95 -46.08 -39.55
N THR A 550 14.18 -46.36 -40.82
CA THR A 550 13.19 -46.24 -41.89
C THR A 550 12.46 -47.56 -42.14
N ARG A 551 11.57 -47.60 -43.14
CA ARG A 551 10.96 -48.85 -43.61
C ARG A 551 11.97 -49.82 -44.21
N ASP A 552 13.05 -49.30 -44.78
CA ASP A 552 14.10 -50.09 -45.42
C ASP A 552 15.03 -50.69 -44.36
N ALA A 553 15.29 -52.00 -44.46
CA ALA A 553 16.09 -52.73 -43.48
C ALA A 553 17.53 -52.17 -43.41
N ASP A 554 18.07 -52.04 -42.19
CA ASP A 554 19.39 -51.45 -41.92
C ASP A 554 19.57 -49.98 -42.37
N CYS A 555 18.49 -49.24 -42.62
CA CYS A 555 18.53 -47.86 -43.09
C CYS A 555 17.99 -46.89 -42.03
N SER A 556 18.82 -45.93 -41.61
CA SER A 556 18.44 -44.84 -40.70
C SER A 556 18.63 -43.49 -41.36
N VAL A 557 17.79 -42.53 -40.97
CA VAL A 557 17.89 -41.14 -41.41
C VAL A 557 18.07 -40.23 -40.20
N ALA A 558 18.81 -39.15 -40.37
CA ALA A 558 19.02 -38.18 -39.30
C ALA A 558 18.01 -37.03 -39.41
N LEU A 559 17.33 -36.72 -38.30
CA LEU A 559 16.36 -35.63 -38.22
C LEU A 559 16.54 -34.87 -36.90
N ALA A 560 16.58 -33.54 -36.99
CA ALA A 560 16.48 -32.65 -35.83
C ALA A 560 15.08 -32.03 -35.76
N THR A 561 14.53 -31.96 -34.56
CA THR A 561 13.19 -31.44 -34.32
C THR A 561 13.20 -30.40 -33.20
N THR A 562 12.58 -29.25 -33.49
CA THR A 562 12.31 -28.20 -32.51
C THR A 562 10.80 -28.01 -32.42
N VAL A 563 10.24 -28.21 -31.23
CA VAL A 563 8.81 -27.98 -30.96
C VAL A 563 8.68 -26.78 -30.05
N VAL A 564 7.86 -25.80 -30.44
CA VAL A 564 7.45 -24.67 -29.61
C VAL A 564 6.04 -24.94 -29.12
N MET A 565 5.84 -24.94 -27.81
CA MET A 565 4.56 -25.32 -27.20
C MET A 565 4.33 -24.56 -25.89
N ARG A 566 3.10 -24.61 -25.39
CA ARG A 566 2.71 -24.15 -24.04
C ARG A 566 1.69 -25.09 -23.42
N ILE A 567 1.57 -25.08 -22.09
CA ILE A 567 0.63 -25.91 -21.34
C ILE A 567 -0.30 -25.00 -20.56
N GLU A 568 -1.54 -24.85 -21.04
CA GLU A 568 -2.51 -23.93 -20.43
C GLU A 568 -2.99 -24.43 -19.06
N ASN A 569 -3.22 -25.75 -18.94
CA ASN A 569 -3.68 -26.38 -17.71
C ASN A 569 -2.56 -27.18 -17.03
N LEU A 570 -1.86 -26.55 -16.10
CA LEU A 570 -0.79 -27.19 -15.32
C LEU A 570 -1.28 -28.31 -14.39
N GLN A 571 -2.57 -28.37 -14.05
CA GLN A 571 -3.12 -29.47 -13.26
C GLN A 571 -3.07 -30.79 -14.05
N SER A 572 -3.28 -30.73 -15.37
CA SER A 572 -3.31 -31.92 -16.23
C SER A 572 -1.98 -32.67 -16.26
N ILE A 573 -0.88 -31.95 -16.04
CA ILE A 573 0.48 -32.50 -15.99
C ILE A 573 1.01 -32.69 -14.57
N GLY A 574 0.16 -32.55 -13.55
CA GLY A 574 0.57 -32.61 -12.14
C GLY A 574 1.31 -33.89 -11.75
N LYS A 575 1.04 -35.02 -12.41
CA LYS A 575 1.75 -36.29 -12.23
C LYS A 575 3.21 -36.24 -12.70
N PHE A 576 3.50 -35.42 -13.71
CA PHE A 576 4.82 -35.28 -14.31
C PHE A 576 5.68 -34.24 -13.59
N LEU A 577 5.06 -33.28 -12.92
CA LEU A 577 5.76 -32.23 -12.16
C LEU A 577 6.38 -32.74 -10.84
N GLN A 578 6.04 -33.95 -10.39
CA GLN A 578 6.50 -34.52 -9.11
C GLN A 578 8.02 -34.74 -9.05
N ASN A 579 8.66 -34.96 -10.21
CA ASN A 579 10.08 -35.35 -10.31
C ASN A 579 11.00 -34.25 -10.89
N SER A 580 10.48 -33.04 -11.14
CA SER A 580 11.12 -31.82 -11.70
C SER A 580 10.82 -31.49 -13.17
N GLU A 581 10.94 -30.21 -13.53
CA GLU A 581 10.76 -29.68 -14.90
C GLU A 581 11.67 -30.38 -15.94
N ASN A 582 12.90 -30.73 -15.55
CA ASN A 582 13.82 -31.47 -16.41
C ASN A 582 13.29 -32.87 -16.75
N ASP A 583 12.56 -33.50 -15.83
CA ASP A 583 11.92 -34.79 -16.07
C ASP A 583 10.75 -34.63 -17.07
N LEU A 584 9.92 -33.59 -16.90
CA LEU A 584 8.85 -33.27 -17.87
C LEU A 584 9.40 -33.00 -19.27
N LYS A 585 10.41 -32.13 -19.41
CA LYS A 585 11.05 -31.83 -20.71
C LYS A 585 11.64 -33.10 -21.35
N THR A 586 12.23 -33.98 -20.55
CA THR A 586 12.76 -35.27 -21.01
C THR A 586 11.64 -36.21 -21.46
N GLN A 587 10.53 -36.29 -20.72
CA GLN A 587 9.38 -37.10 -21.09
C GLN A 587 8.70 -36.60 -22.37
N ILE A 588 8.56 -35.28 -22.54
CA ILE A 588 8.07 -34.65 -23.77
C ILE A 588 9.00 -34.99 -24.94
N LYS A 589 10.32 -34.82 -24.75
CA LYS A 589 11.34 -35.18 -25.76
C LYS A 589 11.23 -36.64 -26.18
N ASN A 590 11.09 -37.56 -25.23
CA ASN A 590 10.94 -39.00 -25.50
C ASN A 590 9.65 -39.27 -26.30
N LYS A 591 8.53 -38.60 -25.96
CA LYS A 591 7.27 -38.75 -26.70
C LYS A 591 7.35 -38.21 -28.13
N ILE A 592 8.06 -37.10 -28.35
CA ILE A 592 8.35 -36.59 -29.69
C ILE A 592 9.16 -37.62 -30.48
N GLN A 593 10.25 -38.15 -29.91
CA GLN A 593 11.11 -39.15 -30.56
C GLN A 593 10.36 -40.45 -30.87
N GLU A 594 9.52 -40.94 -29.95
CA GLU A 594 8.64 -42.10 -30.17
C GLU A 594 7.67 -41.86 -31.34
N SER A 595 7.15 -40.64 -31.47
CA SER A 595 6.21 -40.27 -32.53
C SER A 595 6.90 -40.25 -33.89
N ILE A 596 8.08 -39.63 -33.95
CA ILE A 596 8.92 -39.61 -35.16
C ILE A 596 9.29 -41.05 -35.57
N SER A 597 9.79 -41.86 -34.64
CA SER A 597 10.17 -43.26 -34.92
C SER A 597 9.00 -44.09 -35.45
N ARG A 598 7.80 -43.93 -34.89
CA ARG A 598 6.57 -44.61 -35.35
C ARG A 598 6.17 -44.22 -36.78
N VAL A 599 6.42 -42.98 -37.19
CA VAL A 599 6.17 -42.53 -38.57
C VAL A 599 7.29 -43.03 -39.48
N MET A 600 8.55 -42.85 -39.09
CA MET A 600 9.73 -43.16 -39.90
C MET A 600 9.85 -44.63 -40.32
N THR A 601 9.47 -45.57 -39.45
CA THR A 601 9.44 -47.01 -39.76
C THR A 601 8.49 -47.39 -40.91
N LYS A 602 7.63 -46.47 -41.36
CA LYS A 602 6.71 -46.66 -42.50
C LYS A 602 7.15 -45.90 -43.76
N ILE A 603 8.16 -45.04 -43.66
CA ILE A 603 8.65 -44.19 -44.75
C ILE A 603 9.84 -44.87 -45.42
N GLU A 604 9.79 -44.95 -46.75
CA GLU A 604 10.90 -45.41 -47.60
C GLU A 604 11.99 -44.34 -47.68
N LEU A 605 13.25 -44.76 -47.80
CA LEU A 605 14.41 -43.86 -47.80
C LEU A 605 14.35 -42.80 -48.91
N GLU A 606 13.91 -43.22 -50.10
CA GLU A 606 13.72 -42.37 -51.26
C GLU A 606 12.68 -41.28 -50.99
N ARG A 607 11.55 -41.64 -50.37
CA ARG A 607 10.50 -40.68 -50.00
C ARG A 607 11.01 -39.67 -48.97
N PHE A 608 11.83 -40.10 -48.01
CA PHE A 608 12.39 -39.20 -47.01
C PHE A 608 13.34 -38.17 -47.61
N TYR A 609 14.31 -38.57 -48.45
CA TYR A 609 15.29 -37.61 -48.98
C TYR A 609 14.79 -36.79 -50.16
N MET A 610 13.98 -37.37 -51.05
CA MET A 610 13.58 -36.71 -52.29
C MET A 610 12.23 -35.98 -52.17
N ARG A 611 11.38 -36.39 -51.22
CA ARG A 611 9.98 -35.92 -51.08
C ARG A 611 9.60 -35.61 -49.63
N PHE A 612 10.51 -35.00 -48.87
CA PHE A 612 10.20 -34.66 -47.47
C PHE A 612 9.08 -33.61 -47.34
N TYR A 613 9.16 -32.55 -48.16
CA TYR A 613 8.32 -31.35 -48.07
C TYR A 613 7.09 -31.35 -49.01
N TYR A 614 6.94 -32.36 -49.86
CA TYR A 614 5.81 -32.48 -50.80
C TYR A 614 5.39 -33.94 -50.97
N PHE A 615 4.25 -34.21 -51.61
CA PHE A 615 3.73 -35.56 -51.83
C PHE A 615 3.33 -35.78 -53.28
N ASP A 616 3.35 -37.04 -53.72
CA ASP A 616 2.93 -37.43 -55.06
C ASP A 616 1.66 -38.30 -55.03
N ALA A 617 0.51 -37.63 -55.16
CA ALA A 617 -0.79 -38.30 -55.21
C ALA A 617 -1.04 -39.03 -56.55
N GLN A 618 -0.41 -38.60 -57.65
CA GLN A 618 -0.76 -39.09 -58.99
C GLN A 618 -0.03 -40.39 -59.33
N VAL A 619 1.23 -40.53 -58.91
CA VAL A 619 2.07 -41.69 -59.27
C VAL A 619 2.10 -42.74 -58.16
N ARG A 620 2.06 -42.32 -56.88
CA ARG A 620 2.30 -43.21 -55.74
C ARG A 620 1.17 -43.27 -54.71
N GLY A 621 0.06 -42.56 -54.93
CA GLY A 621 -1.11 -42.58 -54.05
C GLY A 621 -0.85 -42.00 -52.66
N GLU A 622 0.16 -41.12 -52.53
CA GLU A 622 0.50 -40.45 -51.27
C GLU A 622 -0.55 -39.37 -50.97
N THR A 623 -0.97 -39.27 -49.71
CA THR A 623 -1.98 -38.27 -49.29
C THR A 623 -1.37 -37.00 -48.73
N GLU A 624 -0.17 -37.07 -48.16
CA GLU A 624 0.48 -35.97 -47.41
C GLU A 624 2.02 -36.11 -47.44
N SER A 625 2.72 -34.99 -47.19
CA SER A 625 4.19 -34.96 -47.11
C SER A 625 4.72 -35.65 -45.84
N VAL A 626 5.98 -36.08 -45.86
CA VAL A 626 6.62 -36.70 -44.68
C VAL A 626 6.68 -35.73 -43.51
N GLU A 627 7.00 -34.46 -43.78
CA GLU A 627 7.00 -33.38 -42.79
C GLU A 627 5.65 -33.26 -42.07
N LYS A 628 4.55 -33.30 -42.81
CA LYS A 628 3.20 -33.18 -42.25
C LYS A 628 2.82 -34.41 -41.42
N LEU A 629 3.10 -35.61 -41.91
CA LEU A 629 2.85 -36.86 -41.17
C LEU A 629 3.56 -36.87 -39.81
N ILE A 630 4.81 -36.38 -39.76
CA ILE A 630 5.58 -36.28 -38.52
C ILE A 630 4.98 -35.19 -37.62
N SER A 631 4.65 -34.02 -38.16
CA SER A 631 4.11 -32.89 -37.41
C SER A 631 2.76 -33.23 -36.75
N ASP A 632 1.84 -33.82 -37.50
CA ASP A 632 0.51 -34.21 -37.02
C ASP A 632 0.61 -35.29 -35.93
N ALA A 633 1.53 -36.25 -36.09
CA ALA A 633 1.78 -37.29 -35.08
C ALA A 633 2.33 -36.72 -33.77
N ILE A 634 3.25 -35.75 -33.86
CA ILE A 634 3.80 -35.04 -32.69
C ILE A 634 2.69 -34.21 -32.01
N GLU A 635 1.96 -33.40 -32.77
CA GLU A 635 0.90 -32.54 -32.24
C GLU A 635 -0.16 -33.36 -31.50
N GLN A 636 -0.64 -34.45 -32.12
CA GLN A 636 -1.61 -35.35 -31.52
C GLN A 636 -1.09 -35.94 -30.21
N GLN A 637 0.14 -36.46 -30.19
CA GLN A 637 0.72 -37.08 -29.00
C GLN A 637 0.90 -36.09 -27.85
N LEU A 638 1.36 -34.88 -28.14
CA LEU A 638 1.56 -33.83 -27.13
C LEU A 638 0.23 -33.30 -26.58
N LYS A 639 -0.79 -33.17 -27.43
CA LYS A 639 -2.15 -32.79 -27.01
C LYS A 639 -2.80 -33.86 -26.15
N GLU A 640 -2.69 -35.13 -26.51
CA GLU A 640 -3.30 -36.24 -25.77
C GLU A 640 -2.64 -36.49 -24.40
N HIS A 641 -1.30 -36.47 -24.33
CA HIS A 641 -0.58 -36.85 -23.12
C HIS A 641 -0.31 -35.67 -22.16
N PHE A 642 -0.15 -34.46 -22.70
CA PHE A 642 0.24 -33.29 -21.91
C PHE A 642 -0.77 -32.14 -21.98
N GLN A 643 -1.87 -32.30 -22.74
CA GLN A 643 -2.84 -31.22 -23.03
C GLN A 643 -2.16 -29.95 -23.54
N ALA A 644 -1.05 -30.12 -24.24
CA ALA A 644 -0.25 -29.01 -24.70
C ALA A 644 -0.85 -28.38 -25.96
N VAL A 645 -0.66 -27.08 -26.08
CA VAL A 645 -0.93 -26.31 -27.29
C VAL A 645 0.40 -26.18 -28.04
N VAL A 646 0.50 -26.85 -29.18
CA VAL A 646 1.66 -26.76 -30.06
C VAL A 646 1.51 -25.53 -30.94
N ILE A 647 2.53 -24.69 -30.96
CA ILE A 647 2.54 -23.42 -31.68
C ILE A 647 3.26 -23.57 -33.02
N SER A 648 4.41 -24.28 -33.00
CA SER A 648 5.15 -24.59 -34.22
C SER A 648 6.00 -25.84 -34.04
N ILE A 649 6.14 -26.61 -35.10
CA ILE A 649 7.06 -27.74 -35.21
C ILE A 649 8.01 -27.42 -36.37
N ILE A 650 9.31 -27.49 -36.12
CA ILE A 650 10.34 -27.29 -37.14
C ILE A 650 11.11 -28.60 -37.27
N LEU A 651 11.11 -29.15 -38.48
CA LEU A 651 11.82 -30.38 -38.82
C LEU A 651 12.99 -30.04 -39.75
N ARG A 652 14.19 -30.50 -39.40
CA ARG A 652 15.39 -30.33 -40.20
C ARG A 652 15.98 -31.69 -40.53
N ILE A 653 16.04 -32.01 -41.81
CA ILE A 653 16.79 -33.17 -42.31
C ILE A 653 18.27 -32.92 -42.04
N CYS A 654 18.92 -33.88 -41.40
CA CYS A 654 20.36 -33.85 -41.15
C CYS A 654 21.08 -34.76 -42.15
N ASP A 655 22.32 -34.41 -42.46
CA ASP A 655 23.15 -35.22 -43.33
C ASP A 655 23.46 -36.56 -42.66
N THR A 656 23.34 -37.63 -43.43
CA THR A 656 23.83 -38.95 -43.03
C THR A 656 25.07 -39.29 -43.84
N ASP A 657 25.87 -40.25 -43.35
CA ASP A 657 27.03 -40.78 -44.08
C ASP A 657 26.68 -41.18 -45.52
N LEU A 658 25.43 -41.62 -45.75
CA LEU A 658 24.92 -42.01 -47.06
C LEU A 658 24.71 -40.81 -48.00
N ILE A 659 24.12 -39.71 -47.51
CA ILE A 659 23.96 -38.48 -48.31
C ILE A 659 25.33 -37.83 -48.56
N GLN A 660 26.20 -37.80 -47.55
CA GLN A 660 27.54 -37.25 -47.71
C GLN A 660 28.33 -38.05 -48.75
N LEU A 661 28.29 -39.39 -48.68
CA LEU A 661 28.91 -40.24 -49.70
C LEU A 661 28.34 -39.96 -51.10
N PHE A 662 27.03 -39.80 -51.23
CA PHE A 662 26.43 -39.45 -52.52
C PHE A 662 26.90 -38.09 -53.03
N GLY A 663 26.93 -37.07 -52.16
CA GLY A 663 27.45 -35.74 -52.48
C GLY A 663 28.91 -35.79 -52.93
N ASP A 664 29.75 -36.53 -52.20
CA ASP A 664 31.17 -36.72 -52.52
C ASP A 664 31.35 -37.40 -53.89
N LEU A 665 30.54 -38.42 -54.19
CA LEU A 665 30.59 -39.15 -55.45
C LEU A 665 30.17 -38.30 -56.66
N ILE A 666 29.17 -37.42 -56.52
CA ILE A 666 28.74 -36.52 -57.60
C ILE A 666 29.76 -35.39 -57.83
N ALA A 667 30.40 -34.90 -56.76
CA ALA A 667 31.35 -33.80 -56.83
C ALA A 667 32.63 -34.16 -57.60
N ILE A 668 32.98 -35.45 -57.68
CA ILE A 668 34.24 -35.91 -58.28
C ILE A 668 34.07 -36.30 -59.75
N ASN A 669 34.91 -35.68 -60.59
CA ASN A 669 35.25 -36.19 -61.91
C ASN A 669 36.51 -37.05 -61.77
N SER A 670 36.40 -38.36 -62.02
CA SER A 670 37.53 -39.28 -61.90
C SER A 670 38.00 -39.79 -63.24
N ASP A 671 39.31 -40.02 -63.32
CA ASP A 671 39.96 -40.66 -64.47
C ASP A 671 40.04 -42.18 -64.20
N PHE A 672 40.10 -42.97 -65.26
CA PHE A 672 40.43 -44.39 -65.22
C PHE A 672 41.50 -44.69 -66.28
N GLU A 673 42.39 -45.63 -65.98
CA GLU A 673 43.47 -46.06 -66.88
C GLU A 673 43.61 -47.58 -66.83
N ILE A 674 43.66 -48.21 -67.99
CA ILE A 674 43.78 -49.66 -68.10
C ILE A 674 44.86 -49.99 -69.11
N GLU A 675 45.88 -50.69 -68.64
CA GLU A 675 46.92 -51.26 -69.47
C GLU A 675 46.66 -52.77 -69.59
N PHE A 676 46.45 -53.27 -70.80
CA PHE A 676 46.24 -54.70 -71.03
C PHE A 676 46.96 -55.19 -72.28
N GLN A 677 47.21 -56.50 -72.32
CA GLN A 677 47.89 -57.18 -73.42
C GLN A 677 46.86 -57.98 -74.24
N PRO A 678 46.60 -57.61 -75.51
CA PRO A 678 45.58 -58.27 -76.33
C PRO A 678 45.94 -59.74 -76.67
N ILE A 679 44.93 -60.54 -77.03
CA ILE A 679 45.15 -61.94 -77.45
C ILE A 679 46.02 -61.96 -78.72
N ASN A 680 47.11 -62.72 -78.69
CA ASN A 680 48.11 -62.93 -79.75
C ASN A 680 49.14 -61.80 -79.96
N SER A 681 49.51 -61.05 -78.93
CA SER A 681 50.67 -60.16 -78.99
C SER A 681 51.56 -60.30 -77.77
N ASP A 682 52.84 -60.64 -77.99
CA ASP A 682 53.86 -60.74 -76.93
C ASP A 682 54.65 -59.42 -76.75
N VAL A 683 54.36 -58.40 -77.56
CA VAL A 683 55.23 -57.20 -77.70
C VAL A 683 54.47 -55.87 -77.59
N GLU A 684 53.13 -55.88 -77.71
CA GLU A 684 52.31 -54.66 -77.75
C GLU A 684 51.35 -54.59 -76.57
N LYS A 685 51.35 -53.44 -75.90
CA LYS A 685 50.41 -53.12 -74.83
C LYS A 685 49.45 -52.04 -75.30
N VAL A 686 48.19 -52.16 -74.89
CA VAL A 686 47.16 -51.16 -75.17
C VAL A 686 46.80 -50.47 -73.86
N CYS A 687 46.92 -49.15 -73.84
CA CYS A 687 46.46 -48.31 -72.75
C CYS A 687 45.15 -47.62 -73.14
N LEU A 688 44.10 -47.83 -72.35
CA LEU A 688 42.83 -47.12 -72.46
C LEU A 688 42.69 -46.16 -71.28
N THR A 689 42.50 -44.88 -71.60
CA THR A 689 42.20 -43.84 -70.61
C THR A 689 40.82 -43.25 -70.84
N GLY A 690 40.17 -42.81 -69.78
CA GLY A 690 38.90 -42.09 -69.88
C GLY A 690 38.49 -41.41 -68.59
N LYS A 691 37.43 -40.60 -68.65
CA LYS A 691 36.88 -39.89 -67.49
C LYS A 691 35.46 -40.34 -67.20
N PHE A 692 35.07 -40.39 -65.94
CA PHE A 692 33.70 -40.67 -65.53
C PHE A 692 33.21 -39.73 -64.42
N GLN A 693 31.90 -39.53 -64.39
CA GLN A 693 31.21 -38.73 -63.39
C GLN A 693 29.92 -39.44 -62.95
N VAL A 694 29.65 -39.46 -61.64
CA VAL A 694 28.37 -39.90 -61.09
C VAL A 694 27.35 -38.76 -61.21
N LEU A 695 26.18 -39.03 -61.78
CA LEU A 695 25.13 -38.03 -62.00
C LEU A 695 24.06 -38.06 -60.92
N SER A 696 23.56 -39.25 -60.61
CA SER A 696 22.43 -39.46 -59.71
C SER A 696 22.39 -40.91 -59.22
N VAL A 697 21.55 -41.17 -58.23
CA VAL A 697 21.05 -42.52 -57.95
C VAL A 697 19.80 -42.73 -58.81
N GLY A 698 19.69 -43.90 -59.44
CA GLY A 698 18.56 -44.28 -60.28
C GLY A 698 17.23 -44.25 -59.52
N GLU A 699 16.15 -44.02 -60.25
CA GLU A 699 14.79 -44.00 -59.68
C GLU A 699 14.46 -45.39 -59.07
N ASN A 700 14.28 -45.43 -57.75
CA ASN A 700 14.12 -46.65 -56.92
C ASN A 700 15.39 -47.48 -56.65
N ASP A 701 16.58 -47.00 -57.03
CA ASP A 701 17.83 -47.73 -56.87
C ASP A 701 18.64 -47.35 -55.61
N TRP A 702 18.06 -46.54 -54.71
CA TRP A 702 18.69 -46.15 -53.44
C TRP A 702 19.07 -47.34 -52.54
N TYR A 703 18.30 -48.43 -52.60
CA TYR A 703 18.64 -49.68 -51.94
C TYR A 703 19.93 -50.30 -52.50
N ASN A 704 20.06 -50.33 -53.83
CA ASN A 704 21.26 -50.85 -54.51
C ASN A 704 22.48 -49.97 -54.23
N PHE A 705 22.28 -48.65 -54.17
CA PHE A 705 23.32 -47.70 -53.78
C PHE A 705 23.83 -47.95 -52.36
N GLN A 706 22.95 -48.05 -51.37
CA GLN A 706 23.37 -48.32 -50.01
C GLN A 706 24.02 -49.70 -49.84
N SER A 707 23.46 -50.73 -50.46
CA SER A 707 24.00 -52.10 -50.40
C SER A 707 25.38 -52.18 -51.06
N GLY A 708 25.53 -51.62 -52.27
CA GLY A 708 26.78 -51.63 -53.04
C GLY A 708 27.93 -50.89 -52.36
N PHE A 709 27.61 -49.86 -51.57
CA PHE A 709 28.59 -49.10 -50.80
C PHE A 709 28.63 -49.44 -49.30
N ARG A 710 27.97 -50.52 -48.84
CA ARG A 710 27.93 -50.90 -47.42
C ARG A 710 29.32 -51.08 -46.80
N THR A 711 30.24 -51.71 -47.53
CA THR A 711 31.64 -51.90 -47.11
C THR A 711 32.44 -50.60 -47.11
N VAL A 712 32.14 -49.69 -48.04
CA VAL A 712 32.75 -48.36 -48.11
C VAL A 712 32.25 -47.50 -46.95
N LEU A 713 30.96 -47.51 -46.64
CA LEU A 713 30.37 -46.82 -45.50
C LEU A 713 30.93 -47.35 -44.17
N ALA A 714 31.10 -48.66 -44.03
CA ALA A 714 31.71 -49.26 -42.83
C ALA A 714 33.19 -48.85 -42.68
N LYS A 715 33.98 -48.88 -43.77
CA LYS A 715 35.37 -48.41 -43.78
C LYS A 715 35.47 -46.90 -43.53
N ARG A 716 34.55 -46.11 -44.09
CA ARG A 716 34.48 -44.66 -43.89
C ARG A 716 34.24 -44.32 -42.43
N LYS A 717 33.33 -45.02 -41.74
CA LYS A 717 33.13 -44.86 -40.28
C LYS A 717 34.39 -45.14 -39.48
N GLU A 718 35.13 -46.19 -39.84
CA GLU A 718 36.42 -46.53 -39.21
C GLU A 718 37.48 -45.45 -39.47
N ILE A 719 37.58 -44.97 -40.70
CA ILE A 719 38.54 -43.92 -41.09
C ILE A 719 38.21 -42.58 -40.42
N ILE A 720 36.93 -42.19 -40.37
CA ILE A 720 36.48 -40.97 -39.66
C ILE A 720 36.83 -41.05 -38.17
N ARG A 721 36.67 -42.22 -37.54
CA ARG A 721 37.10 -42.41 -36.14
C ARG A 721 38.61 -42.20 -35.99
N VAL A 722 39.40 -42.78 -36.89
CA VAL A 722 40.87 -42.61 -36.89
C VAL A 722 41.25 -41.16 -37.13
N ILE A 723 40.57 -40.44 -38.04
CA ILE A 723 40.80 -39.01 -38.27
C ILE A 723 40.48 -38.21 -37.01
N ALA A 724 39.34 -38.45 -36.35
CA ALA A 724 38.97 -37.75 -35.12
C ALA A 724 39.99 -37.99 -34.00
N GLU A 725 40.49 -39.22 -33.84
CA GLU A 725 41.57 -39.56 -32.90
C GLU A 725 42.87 -38.79 -33.23
N LEU A 726 43.23 -38.70 -34.52
CA LEU A 726 44.41 -37.95 -34.98
C LEU A 726 44.24 -36.43 -34.81
N GLU A 727 43.04 -35.89 -35.00
CA GLU A 727 42.72 -34.48 -34.77
C GLU A 727 42.73 -34.12 -33.29
N GLU A 728 42.24 -35.00 -32.42
CA GLU A 728 42.35 -34.82 -30.98
C GLU A 728 43.81 -34.82 -30.55
N GLN A 729 44.63 -35.74 -31.06
CA GLN A 729 46.08 -35.75 -30.84
C GLN A 729 46.73 -34.45 -31.33
N ARG A 730 46.33 -33.95 -32.51
CA ARG A 730 46.79 -32.66 -33.06
C ARG A 730 46.43 -31.51 -32.12
N MET A 731 45.18 -31.42 -31.67
CA MET A 731 44.72 -30.37 -30.76
C MET A 731 45.39 -30.43 -29.39
N GLN A 732 45.65 -31.62 -28.86
CA GLN A 732 46.39 -31.79 -27.60
C GLN A 732 47.85 -31.34 -27.74
N LEU A 733 48.51 -31.64 -28.87
CA LEU A 733 49.87 -31.17 -29.18
C LEU A 733 49.92 -29.65 -29.39
N GLU A 734 48.91 -29.06 -30.05
CA GLU A 734 48.80 -27.60 -30.25
C GLU A 734 48.61 -26.83 -28.94
N ARG A 735 48.04 -27.46 -27.90
CA ARG A 735 47.86 -26.88 -26.56
C ARG A 735 49.13 -26.90 -25.70
N GLN A 736 50.16 -27.66 -26.08
CA GLN A 736 51.43 -27.69 -25.36
C GLN A 736 52.32 -26.51 -25.80
N THR A 737 52.86 -25.75 -24.84
CA THR A 737 53.62 -24.51 -25.07
C THR A 737 55.02 -24.70 -25.71
N VAL A 738 55.48 -25.93 -25.89
CA VAL A 738 56.72 -26.26 -26.61
C VAL A 738 56.32 -26.94 -27.93
N VAL A 739 56.15 -26.14 -28.97
CA VAL A 739 55.61 -26.61 -30.27
C VAL A 739 56.67 -27.40 -31.04
N ASN A 740 56.45 -28.70 -31.19
CA ASN A 740 57.22 -29.55 -32.11
C ASN A 740 56.55 -29.52 -33.50
N GLY A 741 56.69 -28.41 -34.24
CA GLY A 741 55.94 -28.15 -35.49
C GLY A 741 56.05 -29.23 -36.58
N LYS A 742 57.08 -30.08 -36.50
CA LYS A 742 57.24 -31.26 -37.37
C LYS A 742 56.19 -32.35 -37.11
N GLU A 743 55.82 -32.58 -35.85
CA GLU A 743 54.83 -33.60 -35.47
C GLU A 743 53.42 -33.18 -35.88
N ILE A 744 53.08 -31.89 -35.71
CA ILE A 744 51.80 -31.33 -36.18
C ILE A 744 51.70 -31.44 -37.71
N THR A 745 52.79 -31.15 -38.43
CA THR A 745 52.80 -31.26 -39.91
C THR A 745 52.66 -32.72 -40.36
N ALA A 746 53.31 -33.67 -39.68
CA ALA A 746 53.17 -35.10 -39.97
C ALA A 746 51.76 -35.64 -39.66
N LEU A 747 51.09 -35.11 -38.63
CA LEU A 747 49.70 -35.44 -38.32
C LEU A 747 48.74 -34.89 -39.39
N LYS A 748 48.95 -33.66 -39.88
CA LYS A 748 48.17 -33.10 -40.99
C LYS A 748 48.26 -33.96 -42.26
N GLN A 749 49.49 -34.33 -42.66
CA GLN A 749 49.68 -35.21 -43.81
C GLN A 749 49.05 -36.60 -43.65
N ARG A 750 49.02 -37.14 -42.42
CA ARG A 750 48.33 -38.41 -42.12
C ARG A 750 46.83 -38.29 -42.18
N ILE A 751 46.26 -37.16 -41.73
CA ILE A 751 44.83 -36.87 -41.83
C ILE A 751 44.44 -36.75 -43.31
N GLU A 752 45.15 -35.92 -44.09
CA GLU A 752 44.92 -35.74 -45.53
C GLU A 752 45.00 -37.06 -46.31
N ALA A 753 46.00 -37.91 -46.01
CA ALA A 753 46.13 -39.22 -46.64
C ALA A 753 44.96 -40.17 -46.32
N ARG A 754 44.42 -40.10 -45.10
CA ARG A 754 43.27 -40.91 -44.69
C ARG A 754 41.96 -40.38 -45.25
N GLU A 755 41.79 -39.06 -45.36
CA GLU A 755 40.63 -38.44 -45.99
C GLU A 755 40.49 -38.88 -47.46
N ALA A 756 41.59 -38.97 -48.20
CA ALA A 756 41.58 -39.45 -49.58
C ALA A 756 41.04 -40.89 -49.74
N GLU A 757 41.18 -41.75 -48.73
CA GLU A 757 40.69 -43.14 -48.74
C GLU A 757 39.15 -43.27 -48.55
N THR A 758 38.44 -42.17 -48.24
CA THR A 758 37.02 -42.21 -47.78
C THR A 758 35.96 -42.05 -48.88
N CYS A 759 36.33 -41.63 -50.10
CA CYS A 759 35.35 -41.20 -51.10
C CYS A 759 34.65 -42.36 -51.86
N GLY A 760 35.18 -43.58 -51.82
CA GLY A 760 34.58 -44.73 -52.51
C GLY A 760 34.65 -44.70 -54.04
N ILE A 761 35.10 -43.59 -54.63
CA ILE A 761 35.27 -43.41 -56.07
C ILE A 761 36.29 -44.41 -56.65
N ASP A 762 37.28 -44.83 -55.87
CA ASP A 762 38.26 -45.85 -56.25
C ASP A 762 37.62 -47.23 -56.41
N LEU A 763 36.58 -47.55 -55.63
CA LEU A 763 35.83 -48.80 -55.80
C LEU A 763 35.07 -48.79 -57.13
N ILE A 764 34.49 -47.65 -57.50
CA ILE A 764 33.88 -47.50 -58.82
C ILE A 764 34.96 -47.66 -59.89
N ARG A 765 36.06 -46.90 -59.79
CA ARG A 765 37.21 -46.93 -60.73
C ARG A 765 37.75 -48.34 -60.95
N GLN A 766 38.11 -49.06 -59.89
CA GLN A 766 38.65 -50.44 -59.98
C GLN A 766 37.67 -51.41 -60.63
N ASN A 767 36.36 -51.24 -60.42
CA ASN A 767 35.35 -52.03 -61.12
C ASN A 767 35.21 -51.64 -62.59
N ILE A 768 35.36 -50.35 -62.94
CA ILE A 768 35.48 -49.92 -64.34
C ILE A 768 36.66 -50.64 -64.97
N GLU A 769 37.84 -50.53 -64.35
CA GLU A 769 39.10 -51.06 -64.87
C GLU A 769 39.04 -52.58 -65.04
N SER A 770 38.62 -53.31 -64.00
CA SER A 770 38.51 -54.77 -64.03
C SER A 770 37.49 -55.29 -65.05
N TYR A 771 36.36 -54.59 -65.23
CA TYR A 771 35.33 -55.01 -66.18
C TYR A 771 35.78 -54.77 -67.62
N LEU A 772 36.32 -53.58 -67.89
CA LEU A 772 36.84 -53.21 -69.18
C LEU A 772 38.02 -54.13 -69.56
N GLU A 773 38.95 -54.43 -68.65
CA GLU A 773 40.02 -55.39 -68.87
C GLU A 773 39.47 -56.77 -69.33
N ARG A 774 38.43 -57.31 -68.67
CA ARG A 774 37.80 -58.58 -69.08
C ARG A 774 37.13 -58.55 -70.46
N ILE A 775 36.53 -57.42 -70.82
CA ILE A 775 35.97 -57.24 -72.16
C ILE A 775 37.10 -57.18 -73.17
N PHE A 776 38.11 -56.36 -72.91
CA PHE A 776 39.19 -56.08 -73.84
C PHE A 776 40.16 -57.24 -74.05
N LEU A 777 40.30 -58.13 -73.05
CA LEU A 777 40.97 -59.42 -73.18
C LEU A 777 40.35 -60.31 -74.27
N ARG A 778 39.16 -60.02 -74.81
CA ARG A 778 38.54 -60.80 -75.91
C ARG A 778 38.93 -60.31 -77.30
N PHE A 779 39.62 -59.18 -77.39
CA PHE A 779 39.95 -58.54 -78.66
C PHE A 779 41.40 -58.82 -79.06
N SER A 780 41.66 -58.91 -80.37
CA SER A 780 43.02 -59.00 -80.94
C SER A 780 43.60 -57.61 -81.22
N VAL A 781 44.94 -57.52 -81.32
CA VAL A 781 45.63 -56.26 -81.69
C VAL A 781 45.11 -55.68 -83.02
N GLU A 782 44.84 -56.53 -84.01
CA GLU A 782 44.32 -56.10 -85.31
C GLU A 782 42.91 -55.50 -85.20
N GLN A 783 42.11 -55.96 -84.24
CA GLN A 783 40.81 -55.34 -83.97
C GLN A 783 41.03 -53.92 -83.43
N PHE A 784 41.92 -53.71 -82.47
CA PHE A 784 42.24 -52.38 -81.93
C PHE A 784 42.83 -51.41 -82.95
N ARG A 785 43.74 -51.87 -83.82
CA ARG A 785 44.35 -51.02 -84.87
C ARG A 785 43.35 -50.57 -85.94
N ASN A 786 42.32 -51.37 -86.20
CA ASN A 786 41.27 -51.03 -87.16
C ASN A 786 40.17 -50.13 -86.56
N TYR A 787 40.20 -49.86 -85.25
CA TYR A 787 39.20 -49.03 -84.59
C TYR A 787 39.61 -47.55 -84.57
N LYS A 788 38.89 -46.70 -85.32
CA LYS A 788 38.73 -45.29 -84.91
C LYS A 788 37.68 -45.26 -83.80
N ILE A 789 38.09 -44.93 -82.57
CA ILE A 789 37.25 -44.94 -81.35
C ILE A 789 35.89 -44.23 -81.55
N GLN A 790 35.81 -43.23 -82.44
CA GLN A 790 34.57 -42.49 -82.71
C GLN A 790 33.47 -43.30 -83.42
N ASP A 791 33.81 -44.35 -84.18
CA ASP A 791 32.87 -45.11 -85.03
C ASP A 791 32.50 -46.51 -84.49
N CYS A 792 33.00 -46.89 -83.31
CA CYS A 792 32.75 -48.20 -82.72
C CYS A 792 31.38 -48.28 -82.03
N TYR A 793 30.35 -48.63 -82.80
CA TYR A 793 29.01 -48.94 -82.26
C TYR A 793 29.04 -50.05 -81.20
N GLU A 794 29.81 -51.13 -81.44
CA GLU A 794 29.91 -52.26 -80.49
C GLU A 794 30.63 -51.86 -79.19
N LEU A 795 31.69 -51.05 -79.26
CA LEU A 795 32.39 -50.57 -78.05
C LEU A 795 31.49 -49.64 -77.21
N LYS A 796 30.77 -48.71 -77.87
CA LYS A 796 29.79 -47.87 -77.18
C LYS A 796 28.69 -48.72 -76.55
N LYS A 797 28.18 -49.71 -77.27
CA LYS A 797 27.14 -50.64 -76.79
C LYS A 797 27.61 -51.47 -75.60
N ASP A 798 28.85 -51.95 -75.59
CA ASP A 798 29.43 -52.66 -74.45
C ASP A 798 29.61 -51.74 -73.23
N ILE A 799 30.07 -50.50 -73.44
CA ILE A 799 30.16 -49.48 -72.38
C ILE A 799 28.76 -49.13 -71.84
N TYR A 800 27.74 -48.97 -72.70
CA TYR A 800 26.37 -48.69 -72.24
C TYR A 800 25.71 -49.90 -71.55
N SER A 801 25.97 -51.12 -72.03
CA SER A 801 25.53 -52.35 -71.36
C SER A 801 26.15 -52.45 -69.96
N TRP A 802 27.41 -52.04 -69.82
CA TRP A 802 28.10 -51.96 -68.54
C TRP A 802 27.56 -50.86 -67.62
N LEU A 803 27.25 -49.68 -68.15
CA LEU A 803 26.56 -48.63 -67.37
C LEU A 803 25.24 -49.15 -66.79
N GLY A 804 24.52 -50.00 -67.54
CA GLY A 804 23.35 -50.72 -67.03
C GLY A 804 23.68 -51.71 -65.91
N VAL A 805 24.82 -52.40 -65.99
CA VAL A 805 25.31 -53.30 -64.93
C VAL A 805 25.71 -52.52 -63.67
N ILE A 806 26.38 -51.37 -63.79
CA ILE A 806 26.69 -50.49 -62.65
C ILE A 806 25.41 -49.93 -62.04
N LYS A 807 24.45 -49.48 -62.85
CA LYS A 807 23.15 -49.05 -62.36
C LYS A 807 22.46 -50.15 -61.56
N ASN A 808 22.52 -51.41 -62.01
CA ASN A 808 21.94 -52.52 -61.27
C ASN A 808 22.74 -52.92 -60.01
N MET A 809 24.07 -52.80 -60.02
CA MET A 809 24.93 -53.20 -58.88
C MET A 809 25.01 -52.14 -57.78
N TYR A 810 25.10 -50.87 -58.17
CA TYR A 810 25.37 -49.74 -57.29
C TYR A 810 24.26 -48.70 -57.29
N GLY A 811 23.21 -48.88 -58.08
CA GLY A 811 22.13 -47.91 -58.19
C GLY A 811 22.55 -46.56 -58.79
N LEU A 812 23.74 -46.45 -59.37
CA LEU A 812 24.29 -45.18 -59.84
C LEU A 812 24.07 -44.96 -61.34
N GLU A 813 23.71 -43.75 -61.71
CA GLU A 813 23.77 -43.27 -63.10
C GLU A 813 25.13 -42.60 -63.34
N ILE A 814 25.96 -43.22 -64.20
CA ILE A 814 27.31 -42.75 -64.50
C ILE A 814 27.38 -42.25 -65.94
N LYS A 815 28.09 -41.13 -66.14
CA LYS A 815 28.46 -40.60 -67.45
C LYS A 815 29.94 -40.81 -67.70
N VAL A 816 30.28 -41.51 -68.78
CA VAL A 816 31.67 -41.63 -69.27
C VAL A 816 31.93 -40.60 -70.36
N SER A 817 33.07 -39.93 -70.30
CA SER A 817 33.52 -38.93 -71.27
C SER A 817 35.02 -39.08 -71.58
N GLN A 818 35.46 -38.53 -72.72
CA GLN A 818 36.88 -38.42 -73.09
C GLN A 818 37.66 -39.75 -73.11
N ILE A 819 37.16 -40.76 -73.83
CA ILE A 819 37.85 -42.05 -73.98
C ILE A 819 38.96 -41.93 -75.03
N ALA A 820 40.20 -42.30 -74.67
CA ALA A 820 41.37 -42.33 -75.54
C ALA A 820 42.09 -43.69 -75.47
N LEU A 821 42.59 -44.18 -76.60
CA LEU A 821 43.29 -45.46 -76.72
C LEU A 821 44.66 -45.23 -77.33
N GLU A 822 45.70 -45.67 -76.63
CA GLU A 822 47.10 -45.61 -77.04
C GLU A 822 47.67 -47.04 -77.15
N ILE A 823 48.45 -47.31 -78.20
CA ILE A 823 49.12 -48.60 -78.40
C ILE A 823 50.62 -48.37 -78.34
N THR A 824 51.32 -49.05 -77.45
CA THR A 824 52.75 -48.88 -77.19
C THR A 824 53.51 -50.19 -77.48
N GLU A 825 54.51 -50.13 -78.35
CA GLU A 825 55.43 -51.26 -78.62
C GLU A 825 56.53 -51.31 -77.54
N SER A 826 56.75 -52.47 -76.91
CA SER A 826 57.81 -52.62 -75.91
C SER A 826 59.20 -52.56 -76.56
N LYS A 827 60.09 -51.68 -76.09
CA LYS A 827 61.49 -51.60 -76.55
C LYS A 827 62.48 -51.52 -75.38
N ASP A 828 63.28 -52.57 -75.25
CA ASP A 828 64.52 -52.59 -74.48
C ASP A 828 65.68 -51.87 -75.23
N MET A 829 66.48 -51.12 -74.46
CA MET A 829 67.85 -50.60 -74.66
C MET A 829 68.25 -49.56 -75.75
N LYS A 830 68.79 -48.44 -75.20
CA LYS A 830 69.99 -47.62 -75.54
C LYS A 830 70.05 -46.59 -76.70
N ASP A 831 70.30 -45.34 -76.25
CA ASP A 831 71.11 -44.21 -76.75
C ASP A 831 71.01 -43.71 -78.21
N SER A 832 70.56 -42.45 -78.38
CA SER A 832 71.43 -41.33 -78.78
C SER A 832 70.71 -39.96 -78.88
N ALA A 833 71.43 -38.92 -78.43
CA ALA A 833 71.39 -37.49 -78.81
C ALA A 833 70.27 -36.53 -78.29
N SER A 834 70.69 -35.71 -77.30
CA SER A 834 70.31 -34.31 -76.97
C SER A 834 70.46 -33.35 -78.20
N PRO A 835 70.02 -32.05 -78.24
CA PRO A 835 69.63 -31.15 -77.14
C PRO A 835 68.46 -30.16 -77.40
N THR A 836 67.90 -29.60 -76.32
CA THR A 836 67.88 -28.13 -76.13
C THR A 836 67.65 -27.84 -74.65
N SER A 837 68.73 -27.47 -73.97
CA SER A 837 68.69 -26.87 -72.64
C SER A 837 67.95 -25.52 -72.70
N PRO A 838 67.04 -25.21 -71.77
CA PRO A 838 66.51 -23.87 -71.64
C PRO A 838 67.63 -22.93 -71.18
N LYS A 839 67.73 -21.75 -71.80
CA LYS A 839 68.68 -20.69 -71.42
C LYS A 839 68.67 -20.48 -69.88
N PRO A 840 69.83 -20.45 -69.20
CA PRO A 840 69.91 -20.44 -67.73
C PRO A 840 69.24 -19.22 -67.05
N GLY A 841 69.01 -18.13 -67.78
CA GLY A 841 68.24 -16.98 -67.29
C GLY A 841 66.74 -17.26 -67.15
N LEU A 842 66.15 -17.99 -68.10
CA LEU A 842 64.72 -18.29 -68.12
C LEU A 842 64.33 -19.34 -67.06
N SER A 843 65.21 -20.32 -66.79
CA SER A 843 64.97 -21.29 -65.72
C SER A 843 64.98 -20.63 -64.33
N LYS A 844 65.85 -19.63 -64.13
CA LYS A 844 65.91 -18.86 -62.88
C LYS A 844 64.67 -17.99 -62.67
N LEU A 845 64.20 -17.29 -63.72
CA LEU A 845 62.95 -16.52 -63.66
C LEU A 845 61.72 -17.40 -63.41
N LYS A 846 61.62 -18.56 -64.07
CA LYS A 846 60.53 -19.53 -63.85
C LYS A 846 60.54 -20.14 -62.43
N ALA A 847 61.71 -20.29 -61.82
CA ALA A 847 61.82 -20.73 -60.43
C ALA A 847 61.39 -19.63 -59.45
N GLN A 848 61.78 -18.38 -59.71
CA GLN A 848 61.32 -17.22 -58.93
C GLN A 848 59.81 -17.00 -59.05
N LEU A 849 59.23 -17.18 -60.24
CA LEU A 849 57.80 -17.09 -60.46
C LEU A 849 57.04 -18.12 -59.60
N ARG A 850 57.49 -19.39 -59.62
CA ARG A 850 56.88 -20.44 -58.79
C ARG A 850 56.95 -20.15 -57.30
N ASP A 851 58.11 -19.72 -56.80
CA ASP A 851 58.27 -19.34 -55.39
C ASP A 851 57.32 -18.19 -54.99
N LYS A 852 57.13 -17.20 -55.87
CA LYS A 852 56.22 -16.08 -55.63
C LYS A 852 54.74 -16.45 -55.75
N GLN A 853 54.39 -17.33 -56.67
CA GLN A 853 53.04 -17.91 -56.78
C GLN A 853 52.70 -18.76 -55.55
N ASP A 854 53.65 -19.54 -55.04
CA ASP A 854 53.47 -20.31 -53.79
C ASP A 854 53.31 -19.40 -52.57
N GLN A 855 54.06 -18.28 -52.51
CA GLN A 855 53.89 -17.26 -51.47
C GLN A 855 52.52 -16.57 -51.56
N LEU A 856 52.05 -16.29 -52.78
CA LEU A 856 50.73 -15.69 -53.02
C LEU A 856 49.62 -16.64 -52.57
N LEU A 857 49.68 -17.92 -52.94
CA LEU A 857 48.70 -18.93 -52.54
C LEU A 857 48.63 -19.09 -51.02
N ARG A 858 49.79 -19.14 -50.34
CA ARG A 858 49.82 -19.17 -48.86
C ARG A 858 49.17 -17.95 -48.22
N LYS A 859 49.29 -16.76 -48.83
CA LYS A 859 48.64 -15.54 -48.34
C LYS A 859 47.14 -15.55 -48.57
N GLU A 860 46.68 -16.16 -49.67
CA GLU A 860 45.25 -16.39 -49.91
C GLU A 860 44.64 -17.36 -48.90
N ASP A 861 45.34 -18.45 -48.59
CA ASP A 861 44.90 -19.39 -47.55
C ASP A 861 44.84 -18.72 -46.17
N GLN A 862 45.85 -17.89 -45.83
CA GLN A 862 45.85 -17.10 -44.59
C GLN A 862 44.66 -16.13 -44.51
N LEU A 863 44.34 -15.45 -45.62
CA LEU A 863 43.18 -14.56 -45.68
C LEU A 863 41.86 -15.31 -45.50
N LYS A 864 41.71 -16.46 -46.16
CA LYS A 864 40.50 -17.28 -46.04
C LYS A 864 40.27 -17.74 -44.60
N ILE A 865 41.32 -18.21 -43.93
CA ILE A 865 41.24 -18.61 -42.51
C ILE A 865 40.85 -17.41 -41.62
N LEU A 866 41.44 -16.24 -41.88
CA LEU A 866 41.16 -15.05 -41.09
C LEU A 866 39.73 -14.53 -41.30
N GLU A 867 39.19 -14.62 -42.52
CA GLU A 867 37.79 -14.30 -42.83
C GLU A 867 36.82 -15.25 -42.12
N GLU A 868 37.12 -16.55 -42.10
CA GLU A 868 36.34 -17.54 -41.34
C GLU A 868 36.34 -17.24 -39.83
N ASP A 869 37.48 -16.80 -39.28
CA ASP A 869 37.60 -16.39 -37.87
C ASP A 869 36.82 -15.10 -37.55
N ILE A 870 36.84 -14.10 -38.45
CA ILE A 870 36.02 -12.89 -38.32
C ILE A 870 34.54 -13.27 -38.29
N ASP A 871 34.07 -14.08 -39.24
CA ASP A 871 32.68 -14.53 -39.30
C ASP A 871 32.26 -15.27 -38.02
N LYS A 872 33.15 -16.11 -37.48
CA LYS A 872 32.91 -16.87 -36.25
C LYS A 872 32.79 -15.96 -35.03
N ILE A 873 33.62 -14.91 -34.93
CA ILE A 873 33.53 -13.94 -33.83
C ILE A 873 32.30 -13.03 -33.98
N GLU A 874 31.93 -12.62 -35.20
CA GLU A 874 30.71 -11.84 -35.43
C GLU A 874 29.45 -12.61 -35.01
N ARG A 875 29.37 -13.91 -35.33
CA ARG A 875 28.28 -14.79 -34.87
C ARG A 875 28.21 -14.87 -33.34
N ARG A 876 29.36 -14.97 -32.66
CA ARG A 876 29.43 -15.00 -31.19
C ARG A 876 29.03 -13.66 -30.56
N ARG A 877 29.47 -12.53 -31.14
CA ARG A 877 29.08 -11.18 -30.70
C ARG A 877 27.57 -10.97 -30.75
N ASN A 878 26.89 -11.49 -31.77
CA ASN A 878 25.45 -11.31 -31.95
C ASN A 878 24.60 -12.00 -30.86
N ILE A 879 25.14 -13.03 -30.21
CA ILE A 879 24.45 -13.84 -29.19
C ILE A 879 24.94 -13.50 -27.76
N ALA A 880 26.00 -12.70 -27.63
CA ALA A 880 26.62 -12.35 -26.35
C ALA A 880 25.88 -11.24 -25.57
N SER A 881 26.06 -11.22 -24.25
CA SER A 881 25.53 -10.17 -23.35
C SER A 881 26.20 -8.80 -23.58
N ILE A 882 25.58 -7.71 -23.13
CA ILE A 882 26.06 -6.33 -23.37
C ILE A 882 27.52 -6.13 -22.90
N THR A 883 27.90 -6.69 -21.76
CA THR A 883 29.26 -6.58 -21.22
C THR A 883 30.30 -7.37 -22.04
N GLN A 884 29.92 -8.49 -22.64
CA GLN A 884 30.80 -9.32 -23.48
C GLN A 884 30.93 -8.80 -24.92
N LYS A 885 29.95 -8.01 -25.41
CA LYS A 885 29.98 -7.43 -26.75
C LYS A 885 31.19 -6.50 -26.98
N HIS A 886 31.60 -5.74 -25.96
CA HIS A 886 32.77 -4.86 -26.07
C HIS A 886 34.09 -5.63 -26.21
N GLU A 887 34.22 -6.80 -25.59
CA GLU A 887 35.40 -7.67 -25.73
C GLU A 887 35.49 -8.26 -27.15
N TYR A 888 34.36 -8.70 -27.70
CA TYR A 888 34.29 -9.17 -29.09
C TYR A 888 34.51 -8.04 -30.11
N GLU A 889 34.06 -6.81 -29.81
CA GLU A 889 34.32 -5.64 -30.64
C GLU A 889 35.81 -5.32 -30.74
N ALA A 890 36.52 -5.28 -29.62
CA ALA A 890 37.97 -5.07 -29.61
C ALA A 890 38.70 -6.16 -30.41
N ARG A 891 38.29 -7.42 -30.23
CA ARG A 891 38.90 -8.54 -30.97
C ARG A 891 38.60 -8.51 -32.47
N LEU A 892 37.41 -8.06 -32.88
CA LEU A 892 37.08 -7.88 -34.30
C LEU A 892 37.92 -6.79 -34.95
N GLU A 893 38.21 -5.71 -34.23
CA GLU A 893 39.04 -4.62 -34.74
C GLU A 893 40.48 -5.10 -35.00
N ASP A 894 41.06 -5.89 -34.08
CA ASP A 894 42.39 -6.50 -34.26
C ASP A 894 42.45 -7.40 -35.50
N LEU A 895 41.44 -8.27 -35.68
CA LEU A 895 41.39 -9.20 -36.82
C LEU A 895 41.18 -8.47 -38.15
N ARG A 896 40.37 -7.41 -38.17
CA ARG A 896 40.18 -6.57 -39.37
C ARG A 896 41.47 -5.85 -39.74
N HIS A 897 42.22 -5.35 -38.76
CA HIS A 897 43.52 -4.76 -39.00
C HIS A 897 44.53 -5.77 -39.57
N GLU A 898 44.56 -7.00 -39.04
CA GLU A 898 45.39 -8.08 -39.55
C GLU A 898 45.02 -8.49 -40.98
N ARG A 899 43.72 -8.53 -41.30
CA ARG A 899 43.21 -8.77 -42.65
C ARG A 899 43.72 -7.72 -43.62
N ASP A 900 43.58 -6.44 -43.27
CA ASP A 900 43.98 -5.34 -44.15
C ASP A 900 45.49 -5.38 -44.44
N LYS A 901 46.29 -5.75 -43.44
CA LYS A 901 47.73 -5.97 -43.62
C LYS A 901 48.03 -7.13 -44.59
N LEU A 902 47.35 -8.28 -44.43
CA LEU A 902 47.54 -9.42 -45.32
C LEU A 902 47.06 -9.14 -46.75
N VAL A 903 45.98 -8.37 -46.91
CA VAL A 903 45.50 -7.91 -48.23
C VAL A 903 46.56 -7.02 -48.91
N GLN A 904 47.17 -6.08 -48.18
CA GLN A 904 48.26 -5.26 -48.72
C GLN A 904 49.49 -6.09 -49.12
N GLU A 905 49.88 -7.06 -48.29
CA GLU A 905 50.98 -7.99 -48.61
C GLU A 905 50.67 -8.85 -49.84
N LYS A 906 49.42 -9.31 -49.99
CA LYS A 906 48.94 -10.04 -51.16
C LYS A 906 49.03 -9.20 -52.43
N TYR A 907 48.55 -7.95 -52.41
CA TYR A 907 48.64 -7.06 -53.58
C TYR A 907 50.09 -6.82 -53.99
N LYS A 908 50.98 -6.57 -53.02
CA LYS A 908 52.41 -6.42 -53.32
C LYS A 908 53.02 -7.67 -53.96
N LEU A 909 52.66 -8.86 -53.47
CA LEU A 909 53.10 -10.12 -54.07
C LEU A 909 52.52 -10.33 -55.47
N HIS A 910 51.28 -9.91 -55.71
CA HIS A 910 50.65 -9.97 -57.02
C HIS A 910 51.39 -9.09 -58.04
N ASP A 911 51.73 -7.85 -57.67
CA ASP A 911 52.55 -6.94 -58.50
C ASP A 911 53.94 -7.54 -58.79
N GLU A 912 54.57 -8.19 -57.79
CA GLU A 912 55.85 -8.88 -57.97
C GLU A 912 55.75 -10.10 -58.91
N VAL A 913 54.64 -10.86 -58.85
CA VAL A 913 54.36 -11.96 -59.77
C VAL A 913 54.18 -11.42 -61.19
N GLU A 914 53.41 -10.36 -61.36
CA GLU A 914 53.14 -9.75 -62.67
C GLU A 914 54.42 -9.20 -63.33
N ASP A 915 55.29 -8.53 -62.57
CA ASP A 915 56.59 -8.04 -63.03
C ASP A 915 57.52 -9.21 -63.46
N ILE A 916 57.51 -10.33 -62.75
CA ILE A 916 58.27 -11.53 -63.13
C ILE A 916 57.67 -12.17 -64.40
N GLU A 917 56.35 -12.25 -64.52
CA GLU A 917 55.68 -12.76 -65.73
C GLU A 917 55.93 -11.87 -66.95
N GLU A 918 55.96 -10.55 -66.78
CA GLU A 918 56.34 -9.60 -67.84
C GLU A 918 57.82 -9.78 -68.25
N LYS A 919 58.73 -9.94 -67.28
CA LYS A 919 60.13 -10.27 -67.56
C LYS A 919 60.30 -11.60 -68.28
N ILE A 920 59.47 -12.60 -67.99
CA ILE A 920 59.46 -13.88 -68.70
C ILE A 920 58.90 -13.73 -70.12
N ARG A 921 57.85 -12.90 -70.32
CA ARG A 921 57.29 -12.61 -71.65
C ARG A 921 58.25 -11.83 -72.55
N ASN A 922 59.04 -10.94 -71.97
CA ASN A 922 60.03 -10.12 -72.70
C ASN A 922 61.32 -10.89 -73.05
N TYR A 923 61.54 -12.08 -72.47
CA TYR A 923 62.74 -12.91 -72.64
C TYR A 923 62.53 -14.03 -73.66
#